data_AF-A0A412X8F4-F1
#
_entry.id   AF-A0A412X8F4-F1
#
_cell.length_a   1.000
_cell.length_b   1.000
_cell.length_c   1.000
_cell.angle_alpha   90.00
_cell.angle_beta   90.00
_cell.angle_gamma   90.00
#
_symmetry.space_group_name_H-M   'P 1'
#
loop_
_entity.id
_entity.type
_entity.pdbx_description
1 polymer ?
#
loop_
_entity_poly.entity_id
_entity_poly.type
_entity_poly.pdbx_seq_one_letter_code
_entity_poly.pdbx_strand_id
1 'polypeptide(L)'
;MKKYIFLFFAVCAFSVYANAQNRTGDCTSYTSDDRSVTFYLNDSSAIQLRLCSQSTVRIWFSPDGSFQRSNPSFAVVNEDLEDVGTVHVDEQNACYEIFTPKLRIRVNKSPFNLQIFDKYQKLLFSDYADKGHISNGQRKLEYKTLRRDEHFFGLGEKTGKLDRRGEAYKMWNSDKPCYSAVEDPLYKSIPFFMSSYRYGIFLDNTYKTEFKFGTESRDYYSFEAPGGEMIYYFIFGKDYKEIMKQYVDLTGKPIMPPKWALGFAQCRGLLTSEKLSYEIAEGYRKRGIPCDVIYQDIGWTQYLQDFEWRKGNYENPKKMLADLKDMGFKVVVSQDPVISQANKRQWEEADRLGYLVKDSTNGRSYDMPWPWGGNCGVVDFTLPAVADWWGAYQQKPIDDGIAGFWTDMGEPAWSNEEQTERLVMKHHLGMHDEIHNVYGLTWDKVVKEQFEKRNPNRRVFQMTRAAFAGLQRYTFGWTGDCGNGDDVTQGWGQMANQIPVLLSAGLGIIPFTTCDITGYCGDIENYPAMAELYTRWIQMGAFNPLSRIHHEGNVAVEPWLFGEEAEKNAKAAIELKYRLLPYIYTYAREAHETGLPLMRPMFLEYPADMETFSTDAQFMFGSELLVAPVVKKGARNKNVYLPEGTWIDYNNKHTAYSGEQWMTVDAPLNTIPMFVKQGSIMPQMPVMNYTDEKPVYPVTFEIFPAAAGSETTFSLYEDAGTDLGYLRGEFMRTPITCQTTDKGYTLKVGTRTGEKYSLPGQRNLMFCIYTEQMPRTALLDGQKIKKTNVGKLEENRETEFTITAWCPDKKLGTCLLRLPDDGKEHIIEFIY
;
A
#
# COMPACT_ATOMS: atom_id res chain seq x y z
N MET A 1 -38.09 60.98 23.76
CA MET A 1 -38.49 59.58 24.02
C MET A 1 -39.13 58.89 22.79
N LYS A 2 -38.62 59.09 21.57
CA LYS A 2 -39.11 58.43 20.33
C LYS A 2 -38.03 58.25 19.24
N LYS A 3 -36.75 58.16 19.61
CA LYS A 3 -35.63 57.95 18.66
C LYS A 3 -34.61 56.86 19.07
N TYR A 4 -34.86 56.12 20.14
CA TYR A 4 -33.96 55.07 20.65
C TYR A 4 -34.58 53.66 20.64
N ILE A 5 -35.72 53.46 19.96
CA ILE A 5 -36.40 52.14 19.90
C ILE A 5 -36.13 51.42 18.57
N PHE A 6 -35.70 52.12 17.52
CA PHE A 6 -35.45 51.51 16.20
C PHE A 6 -34.06 50.86 16.04
N LEU A 7 -33.09 51.21 16.90
CA LEU A 7 -31.74 50.61 16.84
C LEU A 7 -31.63 49.27 17.62
N PHE A 8 -32.58 48.98 18.52
CA PHE A 8 -32.54 47.75 19.32
C PHE A 8 -33.19 46.55 18.61
N PHE A 9 -34.16 46.79 17.71
CA PHE A 9 -34.78 45.73 16.91
C PHE A 9 -33.93 45.28 15.71
N ALA A 10 -33.03 46.13 15.19
CA ALA A 10 -32.11 45.76 14.12
C ALA A 10 -30.94 44.90 14.63
N VAL A 11 -30.47 45.12 15.86
CA VAL A 11 -29.35 44.37 16.45
C VAL A 11 -29.78 42.98 16.94
N CYS A 12 -31.04 42.81 17.38
CA CYS A 12 -31.60 41.49 17.70
C CYS A 12 -31.95 40.66 16.45
N ALA A 13 -32.22 41.26 15.29
CA ALA A 13 -32.42 40.52 14.05
C ALA A 13 -31.11 39.94 13.48
N PHE A 14 -29.98 40.65 13.64
CA PHE A 14 -28.67 40.14 13.22
C PHE A 14 -28.10 39.04 14.14
N SER A 15 -28.56 38.93 15.39
CA SER A 15 -28.17 37.83 16.29
C SER A 15 -29.00 36.55 16.11
N VAL A 16 -30.14 36.63 15.41
CA VAL A 16 -30.95 35.46 15.04
C VAL A 16 -30.48 34.89 13.68
N TYR A 17 -30.02 35.73 12.75
CA TYR A 17 -29.43 35.24 11.49
C TYR A 17 -28.02 34.64 11.65
N ALA A 18 -27.27 35.01 12.69
CA ALA A 18 -25.96 34.40 12.98
C ALA A 18 -26.05 33.03 13.69
N ASN A 19 -27.22 32.64 14.21
CA ASN A 19 -27.43 31.34 14.85
C ASN A 19 -28.09 30.29 13.92
N ALA A 20 -28.47 30.68 12.70
CA ALA A 20 -29.08 29.77 11.72
C ALA A 20 -28.04 28.90 10.97
N GLN A 21 -26.74 29.16 11.10
CA GLN A 21 -25.68 28.49 10.32
C GLN A 21 -25.09 27.21 10.96
N ASN A 22 -25.61 26.76 12.11
CA ASN A 22 -25.01 25.66 12.87
C ASN A 22 -25.91 24.43 13.05
N ARG A 23 -26.94 24.26 12.21
CA ARG A 23 -27.86 23.13 12.27
C ARG A 23 -28.29 22.67 10.88
N THR A 24 -28.52 21.37 10.73
CA THR A 24 -29.14 20.76 9.56
C THR A 24 -30.65 20.99 9.59
N GLY A 25 -31.22 21.42 8.46
CA GLY A 25 -32.64 21.74 8.32
C GLY A 25 -33.60 20.53 8.39
N ASP A 26 -34.89 20.80 8.23
CA ASP A 26 -35.94 19.77 8.14
C ASP A 26 -36.08 19.28 6.70
N CYS A 27 -36.24 17.97 6.51
CA CYS A 27 -36.57 17.38 5.22
C CYS A 27 -38.04 17.67 4.86
N THR A 28 -38.25 18.36 3.74
CA THR A 28 -39.59 18.76 3.28
C THR A 28 -40.16 17.85 2.21
N SER A 29 -39.30 17.25 1.39
CA SER A 29 -39.69 16.35 0.30
C SER A 29 -38.52 15.48 -0.14
N TYR A 30 -38.79 14.48 -0.98
CA TYR A 30 -37.76 13.70 -1.66
C TYR A 30 -38.14 13.46 -3.12
N THR A 31 -37.13 13.20 -3.96
CA THR A 31 -37.28 12.60 -5.29
C THR A 31 -36.44 11.34 -5.36
N SER A 32 -36.82 10.41 -6.24
CA SER A 32 -36.07 9.17 -6.45
C SER A 32 -35.96 8.85 -7.93
N ASP A 33 -34.80 8.33 -8.32
CA ASP A 33 -34.56 7.64 -9.58
C ASP A 33 -34.24 6.16 -9.31
N ASP A 34 -33.84 5.41 -10.34
CA ASP A 34 -33.57 3.97 -10.20
C ASP A 34 -32.56 3.64 -9.11
N ARG A 35 -31.52 4.46 -8.89
CA ARG A 35 -30.42 4.15 -7.97
C ARG A 35 -30.20 5.20 -6.88
N SER A 36 -30.91 6.32 -6.95
CA SER A 36 -30.65 7.49 -6.12
C SER A 36 -31.93 8.06 -5.53
N VAL A 37 -31.80 8.61 -4.33
CA VAL A 37 -32.86 9.34 -3.64
C VAL A 37 -32.28 10.67 -3.18
N THR A 38 -32.93 11.76 -3.54
CA THR A 38 -32.55 13.12 -3.13
C THR A 38 -33.57 13.65 -2.16
N PHE A 39 -33.12 14.03 -0.97
CA PHE A 39 -33.91 14.66 0.08
C PHE A 39 -33.68 16.18 0.07
N TYR A 40 -34.75 16.97 0.02
CA TYR A 40 -34.68 18.43 -0.03
C TYR A 40 -35.05 19.03 1.32
N LEU A 41 -34.20 19.92 1.83
CA LEU A 41 -34.36 20.55 3.13
C LEU A 41 -35.08 21.91 3.02
N ASN A 42 -35.53 22.43 4.16
CA ASN A 42 -36.25 23.70 4.26
C ASN A 42 -35.37 24.97 4.06
N ASP A 43 -34.06 24.79 3.83
CA ASP A 43 -33.06 25.86 3.72
C ASP A 43 -32.34 25.88 2.36
N SER A 44 -32.96 25.31 1.32
CA SER A 44 -32.43 25.09 -0.04
C SER A 44 -31.38 23.98 -0.20
N SER A 45 -30.83 23.46 0.91
CA SER A 45 -29.87 22.36 0.81
C SER A 45 -30.56 21.04 0.45
N ALA A 46 -29.78 20.10 -0.08
CA ALA A 46 -30.24 18.76 -0.40
C ALA A 46 -29.17 17.70 -0.12
N ILE A 47 -29.62 16.50 0.23
CA ILE A 47 -28.76 15.33 0.42
C ILE A 47 -29.19 14.24 -0.57
N GLN A 48 -28.27 13.77 -1.41
CA GLN A 48 -28.50 12.63 -2.29
C GLN A 48 -27.82 11.38 -1.75
N LEU A 49 -28.58 10.29 -1.67
CA LEU A 49 -28.10 8.94 -1.43
C LEU A 49 -28.16 8.17 -2.75
N ARG A 50 -27.04 7.64 -3.23
CA ARG A 50 -26.98 6.72 -4.38
C ARG A 50 -26.49 5.35 -3.93
N LEU A 51 -27.24 4.31 -4.22
CA LEU A 51 -26.83 2.92 -3.97
C LEU A 51 -25.86 2.48 -5.07
N CYS A 52 -24.56 2.48 -4.76
CA CYS A 52 -23.52 1.92 -5.63
C CYS A 52 -23.52 0.39 -5.57
N SER A 53 -23.87 -0.15 -4.40
CA SER A 53 -24.07 -1.56 -4.14
C SER A 53 -25.09 -1.73 -3.00
N GLN A 54 -25.46 -2.96 -2.67
CA GLN A 54 -26.21 -3.33 -1.48
C GLN A 54 -25.46 -2.99 -0.18
N SER A 55 -24.15 -2.72 -0.25
CA SER A 55 -23.29 -2.34 0.90
C SER A 55 -22.66 -0.94 0.79
N THR A 56 -22.63 -0.34 -0.40
CA THR A 56 -21.96 0.94 -0.66
C THR A 56 -22.97 2.01 -1.05
N VAL A 57 -22.96 3.11 -0.31
CA VAL A 57 -23.85 4.27 -0.52
C VAL A 57 -23.00 5.51 -0.72
N ARG A 58 -23.13 6.16 -1.88
CA ARG A 58 -22.60 7.51 -2.10
C ARG A 58 -23.56 8.51 -1.46
N ILE A 59 -23.02 9.40 -0.64
CA ILE A 59 -23.74 10.46 0.04
C ILE A 59 -23.17 11.78 -0.47
N TRP A 60 -24.03 12.65 -1.00
CA TRP A 60 -23.66 13.98 -1.48
C TRP A 60 -24.50 15.02 -0.76
N PHE A 61 -23.88 15.83 0.08
CA PHE A 61 -24.49 17.00 0.69
C PHE A 61 -24.21 18.24 -0.16
N SER A 62 -25.27 18.91 -0.60
CA SER A 62 -25.22 20.15 -1.38
C SER A 62 -25.94 21.28 -0.65
N PRO A 63 -25.25 22.35 -0.22
CA PRO A 63 -25.86 23.48 0.49
C PRO A 63 -26.87 24.29 -0.33
N ASP A 64 -26.74 24.29 -1.67
CA ASP A 64 -27.63 25.02 -2.59
C ASP A 64 -28.58 24.09 -3.38
N GLY A 65 -28.55 22.79 -3.09
CA GLY A 65 -29.34 21.76 -3.77
C GLY A 65 -28.84 21.45 -5.19
N SER A 66 -27.73 22.05 -5.63
CA SER A 66 -27.09 21.74 -6.91
C SER A 66 -26.08 20.60 -6.73
N PHE A 67 -26.27 19.51 -7.49
CA PHE A 67 -25.36 18.37 -7.48
C PHE A 67 -24.33 18.52 -8.60
N GLN A 68 -23.45 19.53 -8.46
CA GLN A 68 -22.41 19.85 -9.43
C GLN A 68 -21.04 19.95 -8.75
N ARG A 69 -20.00 19.49 -9.44
CA ARG A 69 -18.60 19.61 -9.01
C ARG A 69 -17.75 20.14 -10.15
N SER A 70 -16.70 20.89 -9.83
CA SER A 70 -15.72 21.47 -10.77
C SER A 70 -15.05 20.41 -11.63
N ASN A 71 -14.53 19.37 -10.99
CA ASN A 71 -13.87 18.24 -11.62
C ASN A 71 -14.59 16.94 -11.25
N PRO A 72 -14.71 15.95 -12.15
CA PRO A 72 -15.13 14.60 -11.76
C PRO A 72 -14.15 13.99 -10.74
N SER A 73 -14.52 12.88 -10.11
CA SER A 73 -13.59 12.20 -9.19
C SER A 73 -12.31 11.78 -9.91
N PHE A 74 -11.16 12.08 -9.30
CA PHE A 74 -9.86 11.56 -9.73
C PHE A 74 -9.62 10.11 -9.24
N ALA A 75 -10.35 9.70 -8.20
CA ALA A 75 -10.19 8.42 -7.53
C ALA A 75 -11.19 7.36 -8.00
N VAL A 76 -12.48 7.71 -8.08
CA VAL A 76 -13.57 6.78 -8.40
C VAL A 76 -13.59 6.51 -9.91
N VAL A 77 -13.56 5.24 -10.28
CA VAL A 77 -13.62 4.78 -11.69
C VAL A 77 -14.89 4.00 -12.00
N ASN A 78 -15.62 3.54 -10.98
CA ASN A 78 -16.88 2.81 -11.14
C ASN A 78 -17.81 3.06 -9.94
N GLU A 79 -19.00 3.62 -10.16
CA GLU A 79 -20.04 3.74 -9.11
C GLU A 79 -21.10 2.64 -9.17
N ASP A 80 -21.18 1.87 -10.26
CA ASP A 80 -22.15 0.80 -10.44
C ASP A 80 -21.48 -0.54 -10.11
N LEU A 81 -21.30 -0.79 -8.81
CA LEU A 81 -20.53 -1.94 -8.30
C LEU A 81 -21.30 -3.25 -8.39
N GLU A 82 -22.61 -3.20 -8.22
CA GLU A 82 -23.54 -4.31 -8.47
C GLU A 82 -24.92 -3.78 -8.88
N ASP A 83 -25.74 -4.66 -9.44
CA ASP A 83 -27.15 -4.36 -9.69
C ASP A 83 -27.91 -4.32 -8.36
N VAL A 84 -28.56 -3.19 -8.07
CA VAL A 84 -29.35 -2.97 -6.86
C VAL A 84 -30.85 -2.90 -7.11
N GLY A 85 -31.28 -3.00 -8.37
CA GLY A 85 -32.66 -2.74 -8.77
C GLY A 85 -33.08 -1.28 -8.54
N THR A 86 -34.39 -1.01 -8.60
CA THR A 86 -34.96 0.30 -8.30
C THR A 86 -34.97 0.56 -6.80
N VAL A 87 -34.48 1.73 -6.36
CA VAL A 87 -34.55 2.14 -4.95
C VAL A 87 -35.99 2.34 -4.52
N HIS A 88 -36.39 1.68 -3.44
CA HIS A 88 -37.69 1.85 -2.81
C HIS A 88 -37.54 2.66 -1.52
N VAL A 89 -38.27 3.77 -1.45
CA VAL A 89 -38.36 4.63 -0.26
C VAL A 89 -39.70 4.36 0.43
N ASP A 90 -39.63 3.83 1.65
CA ASP A 90 -40.80 3.68 2.52
C ASP A 90 -40.96 4.96 3.36
N GLU A 91 -42.02 5.74 3.07
CA GLU A 91 -42.30 6.98 3.77
C GLU A 91 -43.17 6.75 5.01
N GLN A 92 -42.63 7.11 6.17
CA GLN A 92 -43.31 7.07 7.47
C GLN A 92 -43.59 8.49 7.97
N ASN A 93 -44.39 8.62 9.04
CA ASN A 93 -44.76 9.94 9.58
C ASN A 93 -43.54 10.78 9.99
N ALA A 94 -42.53 10.16 10.61
CA ALA A 94 -41.36 10.86 11.16
C ALA A 94 -40.06 10.61 10.39
N CYS A 95 -40.02 9.64 9.47
CA CYS A 95 -38.80 9.25 8.76
C CYS A 95 -39.09 8.65 7.39
N TYR A 96 -38.03 8.45 6.61
CA TYR A 96 -38.01 7.60 5.43
C TYR A 96 -37.12 6.38 5.70
N GLU A 97 -37.45 5.24 5.12
CA GLU A 97 -36.67 4.02 5.23
C GLU A 97 -36.30 3.48 3.84
N ILE A 98 -35.04 3.07 3.67
CA ILE A 98 -34.52 2.43 2.47
C ILE A 98 -33.83 1.14 2.90
N PHE A 99 -34.17 0.03 2.24
CA PHE A 99 -33.70 -1.30 2.60
C PHE A 99 -32.83 -1.90 1.50
N THR A 100 -31.70 -2.47 1.90
CA THR A 100 -30.92 -3.38 1.06
C THR A 100 -30.86 -4.76 1.75
N PRO A 101 -30.38 -5.83 1.09
CA PRO A 101 -30.10 -7.10 1.75
C PRO A 101 -29.11 -6.99 2.94
N LYS A 102 -28.27 -5.94 2.98
CA LYS A 102 -27.26 -5.76 4.02
C LYS A 102 -27.52 -4.59 4.97
N LEU A 103 -28.25 -3.56 4.54
CA LEU A 103 -28.41 -2.30 5.24
C LEU A 103 -29.88 -1.96 5.51
N ARG A 104 -30.08 -1.18 6.57
CA ARG A 104 -31.32 -0.47 6.87
C ARG A 104 -30.95 1.00 6.98
N ILE A 105 -31.39 1.82 6.04
CA ILE A 105 -31.09 3.25 6.01
C ILE A 105 -32.35 3.97 6.48
N ARG A 106 -32.23 4.77 7.53
CA ARG A 106 -33.31 5.56 8.10
C ARG A 106 -32.95 7.03 8.03
N VAL A 107 -33.81 7.84 7.44
CA VAL A 107 -33.66 9.29 7.33
C VAL A 107 -34.75 9.95 8.15
N ASN A 108 -34.41 10.56 9.27
CA ASN A 108 -35.37 11.31 10.09
C ASN A 108 -35.79 12.60 9.37
N LYS A 109 -37.05 13.01 9.47
CA LYS A 109 -37.57 14.19 8.74
C LYS A 109 -37.23 15.51 9.43
N SER A 110 -37.43 15.61 10.76
CA SER A 110 -37.28 16.87 11.50
C SER A 110 -36.57 16.66 12.85
N PRO A 111 -35.31 17.12 13.00
CA PRO A 111 -34.42 17.59 11.92
C PRO A 111 -34.03 16.44 10.98
N PHE A 112 -33.48 16.76 9.80
CA PHE A 112 -32.86 15.75 8.94
C PHE A 112 -31.72 15.04 9.70
N ASN A 113 -31.75 13.72 9.69
CA ASN A 113 -30.71 12.89 10.32
C ASN A 113 -30.61 11.55 9.59
N LEU A 114 -29.44 11.27 8.99
CA LEU A 114 -29.13 10.01 8.34
C LEU A 114 -28.60 8.99 9.35
N GLN A 115 -29.22 7.81 9.36
CA GLN A 115 -28.81 6.66 10.16
C GLN A 115 -28.71 5.42 9.27
N ILE A 116 -27.62 4.69 9.39
CA ILE A 116 -27.39 3.44 8.67
C ILE A 116 -27.16 2.34 9.69
N PHE A 117 -27.96 1.28 9.59
CA PHE A 117 -27.87 0.07 10.40
C PHE A 117 -27.52 -1.13 9.52
N ASP A 118 -26.99 -2.18 10.14
CA ASP A 118 -26.92 -3.48 9.48
C ASP A 118 -28.32 -4.11 9.38
N LYS A 119 -28.42 -5.23 8.66
CA LYS A 119 -29.66 -6.00 8.54
C LYS A 119 -30.22 -6.53 9.87
N TYR A 120 -29.45 -6.48 10.95
CA TYR A 120 -29.84 -6.91 12.30
C TYR A 120 -30.23 -5.72 13.20
N GLN A 121 -30.40 -4.52 12.62
CA GLN A 121 -30.77 -3.29 13.34
C GLN A 121 -29.70 -2.81 14.33
N LYS A 122 -28.44 -3.23 14.18
CA LYS A 122 -27.32 -2.60 14.89
C LYS A 122 -26.96 -1.30 14.18
N LEU A 123 -27.01 -0.18 14.89
CA LEU A 123 -26.60 1.11 14.35
C LEU A 123 -25.11 1.06 13.96
N LEU A 124 -24.79 1.42 12.73
CA LEU A 124 -23.43 1.44 12.19
C LEU A 124 -22.90 2.85 12.04
N PHE A 125 -23.71 3.78 11.56
CA PHE A 125 -23.29 5.15 11.24
C PHE A 125 -24.48 6.08 11.43
N SER A 126 -24.27 7.23 12.08
CA SER A 126 -25.33 8.18 12.38
C SER A 126 -24.81 9.60 12.33
N ASP A 127 -25.61 10.51 11.78
CA ASP A 127 -25.46 11.94 11.98
C ASP A 127 -25.54 12.29 13.46
N TYR A 128 -24.70 13.24 13.89
CA TYR A 128 -24.71 13.75 15.26
C TYR A 128 -25.78 14.83 15.44
N ALA A 129 -26.82 14.53 16.22
CA ALA A 129 -27.89 15.47 16.58
C ALA A 129 -28.49 16.17 15.36
N ASP A 130 -28.70 17.49 15.45
CA ASP A 130 -29.13 18.37 14.36
C ASP A 130 -27.93 18.99 13.61
N LYS A 131 -26.76 18.32 13.58
CA LYS A 131 -25.52 18.85 13.00
C LYS A 131 -24.86 17.90 12.01
N GLY A 132 -25.59 16.92 11.49
CA GLY A 132 -25.04 15.92 10.56
C GLY A 132 -24.30 16.55 9.38
N HIS A 133 -24.89 17.61 8.82
CA HIS A 133 -24.42 18.31 7.64
C HIS A 133 -24.40 19.82 7.91
N ILE A 134 -23.22 20.45 7.80
CA ILE A 134 -23.01 21.87 8.08
C ILE A 134 -22.27 22.54 6.91
N SER A 135 -22.71 23.72 6.53
CA SER A 135 -22.04 24.58 5.56
C SER A 135 -21.81 25.97 6.14
N ASN A 136 -20.54 26.40 6.13
CA ASN A 136 -20.11 27.72 6.59
C ASN A 136 -19.37 28.43 5.45
N GLY A 137 -20.14 29.07 4.57
CA GLY A 137 -19.61 29.57 3.30
C GLY A 137 -19.19 28.41 2.41
N GLN A 138 -17.94 28.40 1.95
CA GLN A 138 -17.39 27.31 1.12
C GLN A 138 -17.05 26.06 1.94
N ARG A 139 -16.78 26.23 3.23
CA ARG A 139 -16.39 25.13 4.12
C ARG A 139 -17.59 24.23 4.40
N LYS A 140 -17.41 22.93 4.24
CA LYS A 140 -18.42 21.89 4.48
C LYS A 140 -17.91 20.93 5.55
N LEU A 141 -18.74 20.62 6.54
CA LEU A 141 -18.41 19.73 7.65
C LEU A 141 -19.50 18.67 7.84
N GLU A 142 -19.06 17.47 8.21
CA GLU A 142 -19.91 16.34 8.54
C GLU A 142 -19.63 15.91 9.99
N TYR A 143 -20.64 15.95 10.86
CA TYR A 143 -20.53 15.45 12.24
C TYR A 143 -21.28 14.13 12.41
N LYS A 144 -20.60 13.12 12.92
CA LYS A 144 -21.16 11.78 13.13
C LYS A 144 -21.03 11.37 14.58
N THR A 145 -22.01 10.61 15.08
CA THR A 145 -21.96 10.10 16.46
C THR A 145 -20.73 9.23 16.66
N LEU A 146 -19.98 9.49 17.73
CA LEU A 146 -18.84 8.69 18.15
C LEU A 146 -19.24 7.80 19.32
N ARG A 147 -19.01 6.49 19.18
CA ARG A 147 -19.29 5.53 20.26
C ARG A 147 -18.07 5.29 21.15
N ARG A 148 -18.32 4.83 22.37
CA ARG A 148 -17.27 4.66 23.40
C ARG A 148 -16.26 3.56 23.08
N ASP A 149 -16.60 2.62 22.22
CA ASP A 149 -15.80 1.47 21.80
C ASP A 149 -15.46 1.54 20.29
N GLU A 150 -15.62 2.70 19.67
CA GLU A 150 -15.37 2.88 18.25
C GLU A 150 -13.94 3.34 17.97
N HIS A 151 -13.20 2.51 17.23
CA HIS A 151 -11.83 2.72 16.76
C HIS A 151 -11.79 2.99 15.25
N PHE A 152 -10.74 3.68 14.79
CA PHE A 152 -10.59 4.10 13.39
C PHE A 152 -9.22 3.75 12.83
N PHE A 153 -9.14 3.34 11.56
CA PHE A 153 -7.89 2.93 10.91
C PHE A 153 -7.83 3.48 9.47
N GLY A 154 -6.62 3.61 8.92
CA GLY A 154 -6.40 4.05 7.54
C GLY A 154 -5.88 5.48 7.46
N LEU A 155 -6.49 6.26 6.56
CA LEU A 155 -6.04 7.56 6.03
C LEU A 155 -4.73 7.53 5.24
N GLY A 156 -4.33 6.34 4.77
CA GLY A 156 -3.14 6.13 3.97
C GLY A 156 -1.83 6.22 4.75
N GLU A 157 -0.81 6.75 4.10
CA GLU A 157 0.54 6.88 4.65
C GLU A 157 0.61 8.01 5.69
N LYS A 158 0.36 7.68 6.96
CA LYS A 158 0.38 8.63 8.09
C LYS A 158 1.12 8.07 9.30
N THR A 159 1.81 8.95 10.01
CA THR A 159 2.58 8.63 11.23
C THR A 159 1.68 8.32 12.43
N GLY A 160 2.29 8.08 13.59
CA GLY A 160 1.58 7.74 14.83
C GLY A 160 1.04 6.31 14.84
N LYS A 161 0.13 6.06 15.79
CA LYS A 161 -0.46 4.76 16.07
C LYS A 161 -1.42 4.31 14.96
N LEU A 162 -1.61 3.00 14.79
CA LEU A 162 -2.60 2.47 13.85
C LEU A 162 -4.03 2.94 14.16
N ASP A 163 -4.42 2.88 15.43
CA ASP A 163 -5.72 3.39 15.89
C ASP A 163 -5.71 4.92 15.92
N ARG A 164 -6.54 5.50 15.05
CA ARG A 164 -6.68 6.93 14.81
C ARG A 164 -7.62 7.60 15.79
N ARG A 165 -8.28 6.82 16.65
CA ARG A 165 -9.19 7.34 17.67
C ARG A 165 -8.47 8.29 18.64
N GLY A 166 -9.06 9.46 18.85
CA GLY A 166 -8.51 10.50 19.72
C GLY A 166 -7.46 11.38 19.03
N GLU A 167 -7.22 11.18 17.74
CA GLU A 167 -6.26 11.93 16.93
C GLU A 167 -6.96 12.73 15.82
N ALA A 168 -6.24 13.69 15.24
CA ALA A 168 -6.68 14.46 14.08
C ALA A 168 -5.64 14.42 12.97
N TYR A 169 -6.11 14.42 11.72
CA TYR A 169 -5.26 14.27 10.55
C TYR A 169 -5.72 15.20 9.43
N LYS A 170 -4.77 15.66 8.61
CA LYS A 170 -5.03 16.54 7.47
C LYS A 170 -4.59 15.91 6.15
N MET A 171 -5.19 16.35 5.06
CA MET A 171 -4.79 16.00 3.69
C MET A 171 -4.20 17.23 3.02
N TRP A 172 -2.89 17.35 3.08
CA TRP A 172 -2.11 18.32 2.30
C TRP A 172 -0.77 17.66 2.03
N ASN A 173 -0.56 17.16 0.82
CA ASN A 173 0.69 16.49 0.47
C ASN A 173 1.87 17.41 0.83
N SER A 174 2.68 16.98 1.80
CA SER A 174 3.68 17.85 2.42
C SER A 174 5.05 17.21 2.37
N ASP A 175 6.01 18.05 2.01
CA ASP A 175 7.43 17.77 2.02
C ASP A 175 7.98 18.11 3.41
N LYS A 176 8.04 17.08 4.27
CA LYS A 176 8.55 17.15 5.63
C LYS A 176 9.74 16.18 5.80
N PRO A 177 10.95 16.57 5.38
CA PRO A 177 12.13 15.74 5.53
C PRO A 177 12.40 15.41 7.00
N CYS A 178 12.94 14.21 7.25
CA CYS A 178 13.32 13.72 8.57
C CYS A 178 12.17 13.74 9.58
N TYR A 179 10.95 13.47 9.09
CA TYR A 179 9.73 13.61 9.86
C TYR A 179 9.74 12.83 11.18
N SER A 180 9.14 13.43 12.21
CA SER A 180 8.99 12.83 13.53
C SER A 180 8.01 11.65 13.52
N ALA A 181 7.98 10.87 14.59
CA ALA A 181 7.04 9.74 14.74
C ALA A 181 5.56 10.16 14.81
N VAL A 182 5.26 11.46 14.89
CA VAL A 182 3.90 12.01 15.02
C VAL A 182 3.61 13.12 14.00
N GLU A 183 4.47 13.29 13.00
CA GLU A 183 4.30 14.30 11.96
C GLU A 183 3.05 14.04 11.10
N ASP A 184 2.21 15.06 10.93
CA ASP A 184 1.10 15.07 9.97
C ASP A 184 0.84 16.52 9.54
N PRO A 185 0.59 16.78 8.25
CA PRO A 185 0.53 15.83 7.13
C PRO A 185 1.90 15.36 6.59
N LEU A 186 1.87 14.30 5.79
CA LEU A 186 3.01 13.75 5.03
C LEU A 186 2.74 13.85 3.51
N TYR A 187 3.47 13.08 2.71
CA TYR A 187 3.53 13.17 1.25
C TYR A 187 2.26 12.73 0.49
N LYS A 188 1.40 11.89 1.09
CA LYS A 188 0.24 11.29 0.39
C LYS A 188 -1.08 11.55 1.11
N SER A 189 -2.12 11.82 0.33
CA SER A 189 -3.46 12.14 0.82
C SER A 189 -4.49 11.10 0.35
N ILE A 190 -4.75 10.10 1.18
CA ILE A 190 -5.77 9.07 0.90
C ILE A 190 -6.88 9.24 1.94
N PRO A 191 -7.98 9.97 1.65
CA PRO A 191 -9.12 10.17 2.56
C PRO A 191 -10.02 8.93 2.73
N PHE A 192 -9.35 7.78 2.78
CA PHE A 192 -9.69 6.39 3.10
C PHE A 192 -9.70 5.96 4.57
N PHE A 193 -10.80 5.92 5.34
CA PHE A 193 -10.74 5.31 6.69
C PHE A 193 -11.77 4.21 6.93
N MET A 194 -11.49 3.34 7.89
CA MET A 194 -12.37 2.26 8.35
C MET A 194 -12.65 2.39 9.84
N SER A 195 -13.89 2.10 10.25
CA SER A 195 -14.30 2.01 11.63
C SER A 195 -14.38 0.55 12.08
N SER A 196 -14.05 0.30 13.35
CA SER A 196 -14.31 -0.97 14.04
C SER A 196 -15.78 -1.42 14.04
N TYR A 197 -16.71 -0.50 13.74
CA TYR A 197 -18.10 -0.82 13.49
C TYR A 197 -18.36 -1.38 12.08
N ARG A 198 -17.31 -1.78 11.37
CA ARG A 198 -17.32 -2.51 10.09
C ARG A 198 -17.92 -1.72 8.93
N TYR A 199 -17.55 -0.45 8.85
CA TYR A 199 -17.76 0.38 7.67
C TYR A 199 -16.51 1.18 7.33
N GLY A 200 -16.36 1.52 6.06
CA GLY A 200 -15.39 2.47 5.55
C GLY A 200 -16.06 3.78 5.14
N ILE A 201 -15.29 4.86 5.17
CA ILE A 201 -15.64 6.16 4.60
C ILE A 201 -14.52 6.58 3.67
N PHE A 202 -14.89 6.84 2.42
CA PHE A 202 -14.02 7.54 1.47
C PHE A 202 -14.61 8.92 1.19
N LEU A 203 -13.91 9.98 1.58
CA LEU A 203 -14.28 11.36 1.27
C LEU A 203 -13.67 11.75 -0.08
N ASP A 204 -14.51 11.89 -1.10
CA ASP A 204 -14.14 12.21 -2.48
C ASP A 204 -14.01 13.73 -2.69
N ASN A 205 -13.09 14.33 -1.93
CA ASN A 205 -12.76 15.74 -1.97
C ASN A 205 -11.23 15.90 -1.94
N THR A 206 -10.70 16.69 -2.87
CA THR A 206 -9.25 16.85 -3.09
C THR A 206 -8.65 18.06 -2.39
N TYR A 207 -9.49 18.91 -1.78
CA TYR A 207 -9.03 20.07 -1.01
C TYR A 207 -8.29 19.62 0.26
N LYS A 208 -7.86 20.60 1.06
CA LYS A 208 -7.25 20.38 2.36
C LYS A 208 -8.25 19.84 3.40
N THR A 209 -8.62 18.58 3.29
CA THR A 209 -9.60 17.95 4.18
C THR A 209 -8.99 17.66 5.55
N GLU A 210 -9.79 17.75 6.61
CA GLU A 210 -9.39 17.36 7.97
C GLU A 210 -10.31 16.28 8.52
N PHE A 211 -9.74 15.36 9.30
CA PHE A 211 -10.43 14.26 9.98
C PHE A 211 -10.14 14.35 11.48
N LYS A 212 -11.17 14.32 12.31
CA LYS A 212 -11.09 14.53 13.76
C LYS A 212 -11.83 13.41 14.48
N PHE A 213 -11.10 12.41 14.96
CA PHE A 213 -11.68 11.20 15.52
C PHE A 213 -11.93 11.32 17.03
N GLY A 214 -12.75 12.29 17.42
CA GLY A 214 -13.09 12.54 18.82
C GLY A 214 -12.10 13.43 19.58
N THR A 215 -11.33 14.24 18.87
CA THR A 215 -10.42 15.24 19.44
C THR A 215 -11.16 16.46 20.02
N GLU A 216 -12.28 16.84 19.41
CA GLU A 216 -13.10 17.99 19.86
C GLU A 216 -14.16 17.57 20.89
N SER A 217 -14.66 16.33 20.82
CA SER A 217 -15.69 15.81 21.71
C SER A 217 -15.64 14.28 21.77
N ARG A 218 -16.13 13.70 22.88
CA ARG A 218 -16.30 12.25 23.01
C ARG A 218 -17.60 11.74 22.38
N ASP A 219 -18.49 12.64 21.98
CA ASP A 219 -19.83 12.31 21.48
C ASP A 219 -19.90 12.29 19.94
N TYR A 220 -18.91 12.89 19.27
CA TYR A 220 -18.86 12.94 17.81
C TYR A 220 -17.44 12.85 17.26
N TYR A 221 -17.35 12.41 16.02
CA TYR A 221 -16.19 12.61 15.15
C TYR A 221 -16.60 13.43 13.93
N SER A 222 -15.64 14.02 13.23
CA SER A 222 -15.96 14.81 12.04
C SER A 222 -14.93 14.65 10.92
N PHE A 223 -15.38 14.96 9.72
CA PHE A 223 -14.52 15.21 8.57
C PHE A 223 -15.03 16.43 7.81
N GLU A 224 -14.11 17.18 7.21
CA GLU A 224 -14.40 18.50 6.67
C GLU A 224 -13.51 18.87 5.49
N ALA A 225 -13.98 19.83 4.70
CA ALA A 225 -13.22 20.43 3.60
C ALA A 225 -13.44 21.95 3.57
N PRO A 226 -12.41 22.76 3.27
CA PRO A 226 -12.54 24.22 3.14
C PRO A 226 -13.25 24.66 1.85
N GLY A 227 -13.34 23.77 0.87
CA GLY A 227 -13.98 23.99 -0.43
C GLY A 227 -14.32 22.66 -1.12
N GLY A 228 -14.78 22.74 -2.36
CA GLY A 228 -15.23 21.56 -3.13
C GLY A 228 -16.52 20.95 -2.58
N GLU A 229 -16.98 19.86 -3.18
CA GLU A 229 -18.23 19.19 -2.78
C GLU A 229 -18.06 18.24 -1.60
N MET A 230 -19.12 18.06 -0.80
CA MET A 230 -19.14 17.09 0.30
C MET A 230 -19.73 15.78 -0.21
N ILE A 231 -18.90 15.01 -0.93
CA ILE A 231 -19.22 13.70 -1.48
C ILE A 231 -18.42 12.66 -0.73
N TYR A 232 -19.09 11.70 -0.09
CA TYR A 232 -18.42 10.59 0.57
C TYR A 232 -19.15 9.27 0.35
N TYR A 233 -18.40 8.18 0.42
CA TYR A 233 -18.91 6.83 0.23
C TYR A 233 -18.89 6.11 1.56
N PHE A 234 -20.07 5.72 2.04
CA PHE A 234 -20.22 4.74 3.11
C PHE A 234 -20.08 3.34 2.52
N ILE A 235 -19.15 2.53 3.05
CA ILE A 235 -18.81 1.21 2.51
C ILE A 235 -18.94 0.17 3.64
N PHE A 236 -20.03 -0.59 3.67
CA PHE A 236 -20.23 -1.64 4.66
C PHE A 236 -19.56 -2.95 4.26
N GLY A 237 -18.99 -3.68 5.23
CA GLY A 237 -18.51 -5.04 5.03
C GLY A 237 -18.73 -5.91 6.27
N LYS A 238 -18.79 -7.23 6.09
CA LYS A 238 -18.84 -8.17 7.22
C LYS A 238 -17.54 -8.18 8.02
N ASP A 239 -16.44 -7.74 7.41
CA ASP A 239 -15.09 -7.59 7.95
C ASP A 239 -14.35 -6.49 7.16
N TYR A 240 -13.12 -6.15 7.57
CA TYR A 240 -12.31 -5.13 6.90
C TYR A 240 -11.90 -5.53 5.48
N LYS A 241 -11.77 -6.83 5.19
CA LYS A 241 -11.38 -7.33 3.87
C LYS A 241 -12.45 -7.01 2.83
N GLU A 242 -13.73 -7.19 3.19
CA GLU A 242 -14.86 -6.83 2.32
C GLU A 242 -14.99 -5.31 2.11
N ILE A 243 -14.66 -4.50 3.12
CA ILE A 243 -14.63 -3.03 2.99
C ILE A 243 -13.55 -2.62 1.97
N MET A 244 -12.32 -3.14 2.14
CA MET A 244 -11.21 -2.85 1.23
C MET A 244 -11.50 -3.32 -0.20
N LYS A 245 -12.07 -4.51 -0.37
CA LYS A 245 -12.45 -5.01 -1.69
C LYS A 245 -13.44 -4.07 -2.38
N GLN A 246 -14.48 -3.61 -1.67
CA GLN A 246 -15.45 -2.67 -2.25
C GLN A 246 -14.85 -1.29 -2.54
N TYR A 247 -13.93 -0.81 -1.69
CA TYR A 247 -13.17 0.40 -1.98
C TYR A 247 -12.30 0.26 -3.24
N VAL A 248 -11.72 -0.92 -3.47
CA VAL A 248 -11.01 -1.25 -4.72
C VAL A 248 -11.94 -1.39 -5.91
N ASP A 249 -13.14 -1.96 -5.75
CA ASP A 249 -14.12 -2.02 -6.85
C ASP A 249 -14.56 -0.60 -7.27
N LEU A 250 -14.60 0.35 -6.33
CA LEU A 250 -14.87 1.78 -6.56
C LEU A 250 -13.69 2.52 -7.22
N THR A 251 -12.47 2.29 -6.73
CA THR A 251 -11.27 3.07 -7.08
C THR A 251 -10.28 2.35 -8.00
N GLY A 252 -10.59 1.13 -8.45
CA GLY A 252 -9.79 0.32 -9.35
C GLY A 252 -8.74 -0.55 -8.65
N LYS A 253 -8.44 -1.69 -9.31
CA LYS A 253 -7.52 -2.72 -8.84
C LYS A 253 -6.06 -2.25 -8.82
N PRO A 254 -5.26 -2.61 -7.80
CA PRO A 254 -3.82 -2.38 -7.81
C PRO A 254 -3.15 -3.05 -9.01
N ILE A 255 -2.27 -2.36 -9.73
CA ILE A 255 -1.43 -3.00 -10.74
C ILE A 255 -0.37 -3.88 -10.06
N MET A 256 -0.04 -5.02 -10.66
CA MET A 256 1.07 -5.84 -10.16
C MET A 256 2.41 -5.28 -10.63
N PRO A 257 3.45 -5.22 -9.78
CA PRO A 257 4.79 -4.90 -10.23
C PRO A 257 5.37 -6.02 -11.11
N PRO A 258 6.44 -5.73 -11.87
CA PRO A 258 7.32 -6.77 -12.35
C PRO A 258 7.84 -7.64 -11.19
N LYS A 259 7.95 -8.96 -11.36
CA LYS A 259 8.31 -9.91 -10.30
C LYS A 259 9.63 -9.53 -9.59
N TRP A 260 10.61 -9.05 -10.35
CA TRP A 260 11.91 -8.60 -9.83
C TRP A 260 11.84 -7.43 -8.84
N ALA A 261 10.76 -6.64 -8.86
CA ALA A 261 10.57 -5.53 -7.94
C ALA A 261 10.39 -5.98 -6.48
N LEU A 262 9.98 -7.24 -6.30
CA LEU A 262 9.80 -7.85 -4.98
C LEU A 262 11.12 -8.38 -4.41
N GLY A 263 12.23 -8.30 -5.14
CA GLY A 263 13.58 -8.55 -4.64
C GLY A 263 14.07 -7.44 -3.71
N PHE A 264 15.37 -7.21 -3.71
CA PHE A 264 16.01 -6.08 -3.00
C PHE A 264 16.52 -5.03 -3.99
N ALA A 265 16.48 -3.77 -3.55
CA ALA A 265 16.97 -2.63 -4.28
C ALA A 265 18.02 -1.82 -3.50
N GLN A 266 18.95 -1.20 -4.22
CA GLN A 266 19.93 -0.25 -3.70
C GLN A 266 19.77 1.12 -4.35
N CYS A 267 19.88 2.17 -3.53
CA CYS A 267 19.97 3.58 -3.93
C CYS A 267 20.95 4.34 -3.02
N ARG A 268 21.30 5.57 -3.40
CA ARG A 268 21.88 6.67 -2.59
C ARG A 268 21.51 8.00 -3.25
N GLY A 269 21.44 9.10 -2.49
CA GLY A 269 21.17 10.46 -3.00
C GLY A 269 22.08 10.89 -4.16
N LEU A 270 23.33 10.42 -4.17
CA LEU A 270 24.34 10.71 -5.20
C LEU A 270 24.74 9.47 -6.01
N LEU A 271 23.91 8.43 -6.03
CA LEU A 271 24.03 7.33 -6.99
C LEU A 271 23.62 7.81 -8.39
N THR A 272 24.55 8.52 -9.04
CA THR A 272 24.30 9.34 -10.23
C THR A 272 25.44 9.25 -11.24
N SER A 273 26.23 8.18 -11.21
CA SER A 273 27.33 7.96 -12.16
C SER A 273 27.45 6.51 -12.62
N GLU A 274 27.98 6.33 -13.83
CA GLU A 274 28.23 5.02 -14.42
C GLU A 274 29.21 4.19 -13.59
N LYS A 275 30.32 4.80 -13.17
CA LYS A 275 31.35 4.14 -12.38
C LYS A 275 30.80 3.56 -11.08
N LEU A 276 30.06 4.37 -10.30
CA LEU A 276 29.51 3.92 -9.04
C LEU A 276 28.45 2.82 -9.22
N SER A 277 27.70 2.87 -10.33
CA SER A 277 26.72 1.82 -10.67
C SER A 277 27.40 0.45 -10.85
N TYR A 278 28.52 0.39 -11.55
CA TYR A 278 29.32 -0.84 -11.66
C TYR A 278 29.91 -1.29 -10.33
N GLU A 279 30.52 -0.37 -9.57
CA GLU A 279 31.15 -0.69 -8.28
C GLU A 279 30.15 -1.34 -7.30
N ILE A 280 28.93 -0.81 -7.23
CA ILE A 280 27.85 -1.37 -6.40
C ILE A 280 27.41 -2.74 -6.94
N ALA A 281 27.17 -2.86 -8.25
CA ALA A 281 26.72 -4.10 -8.88
C ALA A 281 27.71 -5.26 -8.65
N GLU A 282 29.00 -4.99 -8.86
CA GLU A 282 30.09 -5.94 -8.62
C GLU A 282 30.22 -6.26 -7.14
N GLY A 283 30.06 -5.27 -6.26
CA GLY A 283 30.07 -5.45 -4.81
C GLY A 283 29.04 -6.46 -4.33
N TYR A 284 27.79 -6.34 -4.80
CA TYR A 284 26.71 -7.28 -4.49
C TYR A 284 27.04 -8.70 -4.99
N ARG A 285 27.46 -8.85 -6.26
CA ARG A 285 27.75 -10.16 -6.86
C ARG A 285 28.95 -10.84 -6.21
N LYS A 286 30.04 -10.11 -5.94
CA LYS A 286 31.24 -10.63 -5.27
C LYS A 286 30.94 -11.20 -3.88
N ARG A 287 29.96 -10.64 -3.19
CA ARG A 287 29.57 -11.03 -1.82
C ARG A 287 28.44 -12.06 -1.79
N GLY A 288 27.87 -12.38 -2.95
CA GLY A 288 26.69 -13.23 -3.08
C GLY A 288 25.53 -12.69 -2.26
N ILE A 289 25.34 -11.36 -2.23
CA ILE A 289 24.19 -10.72 -1.59
C ILE A 289 23.15 -10.50 -2.71
N PRO A 290 21.93 -11.06 -2.59
CA PRO A 290 20.93 -10.88 -3.62
C PRO A 290 20.50 -9.42 -3.80
N CYS A 291 20.41 -8.96 -5.05
CA CYS A 291 19.92 -7.62 -5.38
C CYS A 291 19.46 -7.57 -6.85
N ASP A 292 18.27 -7.02 -7.05
CA ASP A 292 17.57 -6.95 -8.33
C ASP A 292 17.65 -5.57 -8.97
N VAL A 293 17.71 -4.49 -8.18
CA VAL A 293 17.54 -3.12 -8.68
C VAL A 293 18.65 -2.18 -8.19
N ILE A 294 19.19 -1.40 -9.13
CA ILE A 294 20.07 -0.25 -8.86
C ILE A 294 19.31 1.00 -9.29
N TYR A 295 18.99 1.87 -8.34
CA TYR A 295 18.33 3.14 -8.61
C TYR A 295 19.36 4.20 -9.00
N GLN A 296 18.95 5.15 -9.86
CA GLN A 296 19.69 6.38 -10.12
C GLN A 296 18.89 7.57 -9.59
N ASP A 297 19.50 8.35 -8.71
CA ASP A 297 18.88 9.55 -8.15
C ASP A 297 18.86 10.71 -9.15
N ILE A 298 18.14 11.79 -8.87
CA ILE A 298 17.79 12.88 -9.79
C ILE A 298 18.98 13.52 -10.51
N GLY A 299 20.18 13.47 -9.90
CA GLY A 299 21.41 13.91 -10.56
C GLY A 299 21.80 13.11 -11.81
N TRP A 300 21.12 12.00 -12.13
CA TRP A 300 21.34 11.24 -13.36
C TRP A 300 21.00 12.04 -14.63
N THR A 301 19.95 12.87 -14.58
CA THR A 301 19.50 13.69 -15.72
C THR A 301 20.38 14.93 -15.84
N GLN A 302 20.63 15.38 -17.07
CA GLN A 302 21.50 16.52 -17.35
C GLN A 302 20.89 17.82 -16.80
N TYR A 303 19.58 18.01 -17.00
CA TYR A 303 18.79 19.07 -16.39
C TYR A 303 17.42 18.55 -15.99
N LEU A 304 16.80 19.18 -14.98
CA LEU A 304 15.38 18.98 -14.70
C LEU A 304 14.55 19.52 -15.88
N GLN A 305 13.76 18.74 -16.59
CA GLN A 305 13.68 17.28 -16.58
C GLN A 305 13.75 16.79 -18.04
N ASP A 306 14.96 16.81 -18.61
CA ASP A 306 15.19 16.54 -20.03
C ASP A 306 15.37 15.06 -20.38
N PHE A 307 15.55 14.21 -19.34
CA PHE A 307 15.79 12.78 -19.42
C PHE A 307 17.04 12.42 -20.26
N GLU A 308 18.01 13.31 -20.30
CA GLU A 308 19.30 13.09 -20.95
C GLU A 308 20.33 12.65 -19.91
N TRP A 309 21.09 11.59 -20.16
CA TRP A 309 22.17 11.18 -19.26
C TRP A 309 23.19 12.31 -19.07
N ARG A 310 23.47 12.68 -17.82
CA ARG A 310 24.38 13.77 -17.48
C ARG A 310 25.79 13.52 -18.05
N LYS A 311 26.27 14.47 -18.85
CA LYS A 311 27.62 14.43 -19.41
C LYS A 311 28.68 14.49 -18.31
N GLY A 312 29.70 13.64 -18.41
CA GLY A 312 30.76 13.51 -17.42
C GLY A 312 30.45 12.53 -16.29
N ASN A 313 29.17 12.20 -16.06
CA ASN A 313 28.76 11.17 -15.11
C ASN A 313 28.56 9.81 -15.79
N TYR A 314 28.14 9.82 -17.06
CA TYR A 314 27.90 8.65 -17.90
C TYR A 314 28.65 8.80 -19.21
N GLU A 315 29.55 7.87 -19.50
CA GLU A 315 30.32 7.83 -20.75
C GLU A 315 29.59 6.97 -21.79
N ASN A 316 29.02 5.82 -21.37
CA ASN A 316 28.28 4.90 -22.22
C ASN A 316 27.08 4.28 -21.49
N PRO A 317 26.01 5.06 -21.25
CA PRO A 317 24.86 4.60 -20.46
C PRO A 317 24.17 3.36 -21.04
N LYS A 318 24.08 3.23 -22.38
CA LYS A 318 23.52 2.03 -23.02
C LYS A 318 24.31 0.77 -22.70
N LYS A 319 25.64 0.86 -22.75
CA LYS A 319 26.52 -0.25 -22.39
C LYS A 319 26.40 -0.58 -20.90
N MET A 320 26.41 0.43 -20.04
CA MET A 320 26.18 0.24 -18.60
C MET A 320 24.87 -0.51 -18.32
N LEU A 321 23.76 -0.10 -18.94
CA LEU A 321 22.48 -0.76 -18.77
C LEU A 321 22.49 -2.21 -19.28
N ALA A 322 23.14 -2.48 -20.41
CA ALA A 322 23.28 -3.83 -20.94
C ALA A 322 24.14 -4.73 -20.02
N ASP A 323 25.30 -4.26 -19.59
CA ASP A 323 26.19 -4.99 -18.69
C ASP A 323 25.52 -5.27 -17.34
N LEU A 324 24.85 -4.27 -16.75
CA LEU A 324 24.10 -4.44 -15.50
C LEU A 324 22.96 -5.45 -15.66
N LYS A 325 22.26 -5.43 -16.81
CA LYS A 325 21.23 -6.43 -17.13
C LYS A 325 21.80 -7.83 -17.25
N ASP A 326 22.97 -8.00 -17.86
CA ASP A 326 23.66 -9.31 -17.95
C ASP A 326 24.08 -9.83 -16.56
N MET A 327 24.35 -8.91 -15.62
CA MET A 327 24.55 -9.24 -14.20
C MET A 327 23.22 -9.46 -13.43
N GLY A 328 22.06 -9.32 -14.07
CA GLY A 328 20.73 -9.50 -13.49
C GLY A 328 20.12 -8.26 -12.83
N PHE A 329 20.74 -7.08 -12.93
CA PHE A 329 20.22 -5.84 -12.37
C PHE A 329 19.27 -5.13 -13.34
N LYS A 330 18.24 -4.51 -12.76
CA LYS A 330 17.36 -3.55 -13.43
C LYS A 330 17.72 -2.15 -12.93
N VAL A 331 17.73 -1.17 -13.83
CA VAL A 331 18.00 0.22 -13.47
C VAL A 331 16.71 1.02 -13.47
N VAL A 332 16.45 1.73 -12.37
CA VAL A 332 15.29 2.62 -12.20
C VAL A 332 15.81 4.04 -12.01
N VAL A 333 15.23 5.05 -12.64
CA VAL A 333 15.76 6.43 -12.60
C VAL A 333 14.74 7.43 -12.07
N SER A 334 15.21 8.49 -11.42
CA SER A 334 14.34 9.57 -10.89
C SER A 334 13.72 10.43 -11.98
N GLN A 335 12.59 11.03 -11.66
CA GLN A 335 12.09 12.19 -12.36
C GLN A 335 11.44 13.15 -11.39
N ASP A 336 11.65 14.45 -11.60
CA ASP A 336 10.94 15.55 -10.93
C ASP A 336 9.87 16.14 -11.87
N PRO A 337 8.79 16.74 -11.34
CA PRO A 337 7.67 17.21 -12.15
C PRO A 337 7.84 18.67 -12.62
N VAL A 338 9.09 19.12 -12.76
CA VAL A 338 9.43 20.53 -13.04
C VAL A 338 10.47 20.67 -14.15
N ILE A 339 10.45 21.80 -14.86
CA ILE A 339 11.48 22.19 -15.82
C ILE A 339 12.28 23.36 -15.26
N SER A 340 13.56 23.15 -14.98
CA SER A 340 14.46 24.21 -14.52
C SER A 340 14.58 25.33 -15.57
N GLN A 341 14.55 26.59 -15.14
CA GLN A 341 14.79 27.74 -16.01
C GLN A 341 16.23 27.75 -16.57
N ALA A 342 17.18 27.09 -15.90
CA ALA A 342 18.53 26.91 -16.42
C ALA A 342 18.55 25.99 -17.66
N ASN A 343 17.57 25.11 -17.80
CA ASN A 343 17.31 24.33 -19.01
C ASN A 343 16.56 25.17 -20.04
N LYS A 344 17.22 26.22 -20.55
CA LYS A 344 16.59 27.23 -21.42
C LYS A 344 15.77 26.62 -22.55
N ARG A 345 16.32 25.61 -23.23
CA ARG A 345 15.66 24.99 -24.39
C ARG A 345 14.30 24.37 -24.02
N GLN A 346 14.26 23.52 -22.99
CA GLN A 346 13.02 22.84 -22.61
C GLN A 346 12.06 23.80 -21.88
N TRP A 347 12.59 24.74 -21.09
CA TRP A 347 11.77 25.74 -20.41
C TRP A 347 11.07 26.67 -21.41
N GLU A 348 11.79 27.23 -22.39
CA GLU A 348 11.22 28.09 -23.44
C GLU A 348 10.22 27.33 -24.32
N GLU A 349 10.44 26.02 -24.53
CA GLU A 349 9.50 25.16 -25.23
C GLU A 349 8.20 24.98 -24.43
N ALA A 350 8.30 24.55 -23.17
CA ALA A 350 7.15 24.29 -22.32
C ALA A 350 6.34 25.57 -22.06
N ASP A 351 7.00 26.71 -21.81
CA ASP A 351 6.36 28.01 -21.63
C ASP A 351 5.62 28.46 -22.90
N ARG A 352 6.27 28.38 -24.06
CA ARG A 352 5.66 28.74 -25.35
C ARG A 352 4.44 27.87 -25.70
N LEU A 353 4.50 26.59 -25.36
CA LEU A 353 3.39 25.65 -25.56
C LEU A 353 2.27 25.82 -24.52
N GLY A 354 2.51 26.58 -23.44
CA GLY A 354 1.56 26.76 -22.35
C GLY A 354 1.40 25.50 -21.49
N TYR A 355 2.45 24.70 -21.38
CA TYR A 355 2.48 23.42 -20.66
C TYR A 355 2.89 23.54 -19.19
N LEU A 356 3.20 24.75 -18.74
CA LEU A 356 3.52 25.06 -17.35
C LEU A 356 2.29 25.61 -16.62
N VAL A 357 2.16 25.24 -15.36
CA VAL A 357 1.16 25.79 -14.44
C VAL A 357 1.29 27.31 -14.41
N LYS A 358 0.16 28.02 -14.43
CA LYS A 358 0.13 29.48 -14.50
C LYS A 358 0.03 30.13 -13.14
N ASP A 359 0.48 31.36 -13.03
CA ASP A 359 0.17 32.26 -11.93
C ASP A 359 -1.13 33.00 -12.24
N SER A 360 -2.15 32.81 -11.40
CA SER A 360 -3.47 33.44 -11.56
C SER A 360 -3.45 34.98 -11.48
N THR A 361 -2.41 35.59 -10.89
CA THR A 361 -2.32 37.04 -10.71
C THR A 361 -1.85 37.79 -11.95
N ASN A 362 -1.13 37.11 -12.85
CA ASN A 362 -0.51 37.74 -14.03
C ASN A 362 -0.62 36.91 -15.32
N GLY A 363 -1.10 35.66 -15.26
CA GLY A 363 -1.34 34.78 -16.41
C GLY A 363 -0.10 34.11 -17.03
N ARG A 364 1.09 34.38 -16.49
CA ARG A 364 2.36 33.78 -16.93
C ARG A 364 2.58 32.43 -16.26
N SER A 365 3.59 31.68 -16.69
CA SER A 365 4.03 30.48 -15.98
C SER A 365 4.48 30.82 -14.56
N TYR A 366 4.08 30.01 -13.58
CA TYR A 366 4.41 30.23 -12.18
C TYR A 366 5.91 30.02 -11.94
N ASP A 367 6.54 30.96 -11.23
CA ASP A 367 7.98 30.95 -10.93
C ASP A 367 8.24 30.19 -9.63
N MET A 368 8.42 28.87 -9.72
CA MET A 368 8.55 27.99 -8.56
C MET A 368 10.02 27.88 -8.11
N PRO A 369 10.36 28.20 -6.84
CA PRO A 369 11.67 27.88 -6.30
C PRO A 369 11.85 26.36 -6.14
N TRP A 370 13.06 25.85 -6.39
CA TRP A 370 13.38 24.42 -6.28
C TRP A 370 14.74 24.23 -5.58
N PRO A 371 14.94 23.15 -4.78
CA PRO A 371 16.18 22.94 -4.03
C PRO A 371 17.41 22.72 -4.91
N TRP A 372 17.24 22.27 -6.16
CA TRP A 372 18.32 22.12 -7.14
C TRP A 372 17.91 22.61 -8.53
N GLY A 373 18.90 23.00 -9.33
CA GLY A 373 18.65 23.51 -10.68
C GLY A 373 18.09 24.93 -10.75
N GLY A 374 17.85 25.60 -9.62
CA GLY A 374 17.30 26.95 -9.54
C GLY A 374 15.78 26.98 -9.73
N ASN A 375 15.21 28.18 -9.93
CA ASN A 375 13.79 28.33 -10.19
C ASN A 375 13.36 27.52 -11.42
N CYS A 376 12.10 27.09 -11.42
CA CYS A 376 11.54 26.17 -12.38
C CYS A 376 10.12 26.55 -12.77
N GLY A 377 9.66 25.97 -13.88
CA GLY A 377 8.24 25.88 -14.20
C GLY A 377 7.68 24.54 -13.73
N VAL A 378 6.57 24.56 -13.02
CA VAL A 378 5.80 23.36 -12.64
C VAL A 378 5.05 22.86 -13.88
N VAL A 379 5.23 21.60 -14.25
CA VAL A 379 4.57 21.03 -15.44
C VAL A 379 3.09 20.76 -15.14
N ASP A 380 2.17 21.19 -16.01
CA ASP A 380 0.74 21.03 -15.78
C ASP A 380 0.24 19.67 -16.31
N PHE A 381 0.36 18.62 -15.50
CA PHE A 381 -0.12 17.28 -15.85
C PHE A 381 -1.65 17.15 -15.90
N THR A 382 -2.38 18.20 -15.52
CA THR A 382 -3.84 18.25 -15.67
C THR A 382 -4.26 18.66 -17.09
N LEU A 383 -3.32 19.22 -17.88
CA LEU A 383 -3.53 19.58 -19.28
C LEU A 383 -3.31 18.36 -20.21
N PRO A 384 -4.33 17.88 -20.97
CA PRO A 384 -4.20 16.65 -21.76
C PRO A 384 -3.04 16.63 -22.77
N ALA A 385 -2.68 17.79 -23.35
CA ALA A 385 -1.59 17.90 -24.32
C ALA A 385 -0.20 17.64 -23.71
N VAL A 386 -0.04 17.83 -22.40
CA VAL A 386 1.22 17.58 -21.68
C VAL A 386 1.55 16.09 -21.65
N ALA A 387 0.55 15.22 -21.67
CA ALA A 387 0.77 13.78 -21.56
C ALA A 387 1.67 13.23 -22.67
N ASP A 388 1.36 13.49 -23.94
CA ASP A 388 2.16 12.99 -25.06
C ASP A 388 3.54 13.67 -25.14
N TRP A 389 3.63 14.93 -24.71
CA TRP A 389 4.88 15.68 -24.63
C TRP A 389 5.82 15.07 -23.58
N TRP A 390 5.36 14.90 -22.35
CA TRP A 390 6.14 14.24 -21.29
C TRP A 390 6.48 12.80 -21.66
N GLY A 391 5.52 12.09 -22.25
CA GLY A 391 5.71 10.73 -22.74
C GLY A 391 6.85 10.58 -23.73
N ALA A 392 7.06 11.57 -24.61
CA ALA A 392 8.18 11.57 -25.55
C ALA A 392 9.53 11.81 -24.84
N TYR A 393 9.55 12.64 -23.80
CA TYR A 393 10.75 12.89 -22.99
C TYR A 393 11.15 11.68 -22.15
N GLN A 394 10.23 11.12 -21.36
CA GLN A 394 10.53 9.99 -20.49
C GLN A 394 10.89 8.71 -21.25
N GLN A 395 10.50 8.59 -22.52
CA GLN A 395 10.79 7.41 -23.34
C GLN A 395 12.29 7.29 -23.66
N LYS A 396 13.05 8.39 -23.70
CA LYS A 396 14.48 8.38 -24.06
C LYS A 396 15.31 7.37 -23.24
N PRO A 397 15.31 7.40 -21.89
CA PRO A 397 16.06 6.42 -21.12
C PRO A 397 15.45 5.02 -21.19
N ILE A 398 14.14 4.88 -21.45
CA ILE A 398 13.51 3.56 -21.66
C ILE A 398 14.06 2.91 -22.93
N ASP A 399 14.22 3.67 -24.01
CA ASP A 399 14.83 3.21 -25.26
C ASP A 399 16.29 2.80 -25.07
N ASP A 400 16.97 3.36 -24.07
CA ASP A 400 18.34 2.98 -23.68
C ASP A 400 18.38 1.70 -22.83
N GLY A 401 17.27 1.35 -22.16
CA GLY A 401 17.13 0.07 -21.43
C GLY A 401 16.82 0.18 -19.94
N ILE A 402 16.42 1.34 -19.40
CA ILE A 402 15.94 1.41 -18.01
C ILE A 402 14.67 0.57 -17.82
N ALA A 403 14.41 0.16 -16.58
CA ALA A 403 13.29 -0.70 -16.22
C ALA A 403 12.06 0.05 -15.69
N GLY A 404 12.21 1.31 -15.29
CA GLY A 404 11.12 2.12 -14.78
C GLY A 404 11.59 3.38 -14.07
N PHE A 405 10.70 3.99 -13.29
CA PHE A 405 10.91 5.27 -12.63
C PHE A 405 10.63 5.22 -11.13
N TRP A 406 11.16 6.22 -10.43
CA TRP A 406 10.52 6.73 -9.22
C TRP A 406 10.19 8.20 -9.47
N THR A 407 8.97 8.59 -9.09
CA THR A 407 8.40 9.91 -9.28
C THR A 407 8.49 10.68 -7.97
N ASP A 408 9.43 11.61 -7.90
CA ASP A 408 9.79 12.31 -6.68
C ASP A 408 9.22 13.74 -6.66
N MET A 409 9.11 14.33 -5.47
CA MET A 409 8.74 15.74 -5.29
C MET A 409 7.38 16.16 -5.84
N GLY A 410 6.47 15.21 -6.00
CA GLY A 410 5.14 15.40 -6.58
C GLY A 410 4.08 16.00 -5.65
N GLU A 411 4.46 16.51 -4.48
CA GLU A 411 3.48 17.06 -3.52
C GLU A 411 2.68 18.25 -4.08
N PRO A 412 3.25 19.23 -4.84
CA PRO A 412 4.66 19.47 -5.19
C PRO A 412 5.54 19.82 -3.99
N ALA A 413 6.81 19.42 -3.99
CA ALA A 413 7.76 19.77 -2.93
C ALA A 413 7.86 21.29 -2.68
N TRP A 414 8.36 21.68 -1.50
CA TRP A 414 8.43 23.10 -1.08
C TRP A 414 7.09 23.86 -1.18
N SER A 415 5.98 23.14 -0.97
CA SER A 415 4.60 23.67 -1.04
C SER A 415 3.72 23.22 0.13
N ASN A 416 4.30 23.14 1.34
CA ASN A 416 3.56 22.81 2.55
C ASN A 416 2.50 23.89 2.88
N GLU A 417 1.69 23.65 3.91
CA GLU A 417 0.61 24.55 4.31
C GLU A 417 1.09 25.99 4.58
N GLU A 418 2.32 26.16 5.07
CA GLU A 418 2.91 27.46 5.38
C GLU A 418 3.31 28.29 4.13
N GLN A 419 3.52 27.68 2.97
CA GLN A 419 3.86 28.35 1.71
C GLN A 419 2.61 28.81 0.95
N THR A 420 1.87 29.75 1.53
CA THR A 420 0.60 30.25 0.98
C THR A 420 0.72 30.90 -0.41
N GLU A 421 1.92 31.34 -0.81
CA GLU A 421 2.20 31.88 -2.13
C GLU A 421 2.07 30.83 -3.26
N ARG A 422 1.93 29.54 -2.93
CA ARG A 422 1.61 28.47 -3.88
C ARG A 422 0.15 28.48 -4.30
N LEU A 423 -0.75 29.05 -3.49
CA LEU A 423 -2.20 29.03 -3.74
C LEU A 423 -2.62 29.82 -4.99
N VAL A 424 -1.75 30.71 -5.50
CA VAL A 424 -2.01 31.43 -6.75
C VAL A 424 -1.74 30.59 -8.01
N MET A 425 -1.15 29.40 -7.87
CA MET A 425 -0.99 28.47 -8.98
C MET A 425 -2.36 28.07 -9.55
N LYS A 426 -2.46 28.17 -10.88
CA LYS A 426 -3.65 27.86 -11.67
C LYS A 426 -3.27 26.80 -12.70
N HIS A 427 -3.77 25.60 -12.44
CA HIS A 427 -3.69 24.43 -13.30
C HIS A 427 -4.81 24.48 -14.33
N HIS A 428 -4.72 23.66 -15.38
CA HIS A 428 -5.75 23.54 -16.41
C HIS A 428 -7.11 23.15 -15.81
N LEU A 429 -7.11 22.24 -14.84
CA LEU A 429 -8.34 21.75 -14.19
C LEU A 429 -8.79 22.55 -12.96
N GLY A 430 -7.99 23.48 -12.41
CA GLY A 430 -8.40 24.21 -11.21
C GLY A 430 -7.32 25.04 -10.54
N MET A 431 -7.70 25.69 -9.44
CA MET A 431 -6.76 26.40 -8.56
C MET A 431 -6.00 25.40 -7.67
N HIS A 432 -4.85 25.82 -7.15
CA HIS A 432 -3.97 24.92 -6.43
C HIS A 432 -4.58 24.35 -5.14
N ASP A 433 -5.46 25.07 -4.46
CA ASP A 433 -6.17 24.55 -3.29
C ASP A 433 -7.01 23.29 -3.58
N GLU A 434 -7.56 23.17 -4.79
CA GLU A 434 -8.27 21.98 -5.28
C GLU A 434 -7.32 20.90 -5.83
N ILE A 435 -6.30 21.33 -6.58
CA ILE A 435 -5.45 20.44 -7.39
C ILE A 435 -4.23 19.91 -6.64
N HIS A 436 -3.78 20.59 -5.58
CA HIS A 436 -2.54 20.26 -4.85
C HIS A 436 -2.45 18.76 -4.49
N ASN A 437 -3.45 18.21 -3.79
CA ASN A 437 -3.39 16.81 -3.36
C ASN A 437 -3.44 15.81 -4.53
N VAL A 438 -3.95 16.21 -5.71
CA VAL A 438 -4.00 15.36 -6.91
C VAL A 438 -2.92 15.68 -7.93
N TYR A 439 -2.04 16.64 -7.67
CA TYR A 439 -0.98 17.02 -8.60
C TYR A 439 -0.09 15.81 -8.93
N GLY A 440 0.50 15.20 -7.90
CA GLY A 440 1.28 13.96 -8.03
C GLY A 440 0.48 12.81 -8.65
N LEU A 441 -0.80 12.65 -8.29
CA LEU A 441 -1.66 11.61 -8.88
C LEU A 441 -1.83 11.78 -10.39
N THR A 442 -2.08 13.01 -10.87
CA THR A 442 -2.27 13.28 -12.30
C THR A 442 -0.98 13.10 -13.08
N TRP A 443 0.15 13.50 -12.51
CA TRP A 443 1.47 13.22 -13.07
C TRP A 443 1.75 11.71 -13.15
N ASP A 444 1.53 10.99 -12.05
CA ASP A 444 1.75 9.55 -11.97
C ASP A 444 0.90 8.79 -12.99
N LYS A 445 -0.34 9.23 -13.19
CA LYS A 445 -1.23 8.72 -14.23
C LYS A 445 -0.63 8.94 -15.62
N VAL A 446 -0.13 10.15 -15.92
CA VAL A 446 0.51 10.47 -17.21
C VAL A 446 1.74 9.58 -17.44
N VAL A 447 2.62 9.43 -16.46
CA VAL A 447 3.83 8.60 -16.56
C VAL A 447 3.47 7.17 -16.95
N LYS A 448 2.51 6.56 -16.24
CA LYS A 448 2.05 5.19 -16.48
C LYS A 448 1.33 5.03 -17.82
N GLU A 449 0.40 5.92 -18.16
CA GLU A 449 -0.32 5.85 -19.44
C GLU A 449 0.61 6.00 -20.65
N GLN A 450 1.59 6.90 -20.56
CA GLN A 450 2.58 7.08 -21.62
C GLN A 450 3.56 5.90 -21.70
N PHE A 451 3.94 5.32 -20.55
CA PHE A 451 4.70 4.09 -20.53
C PHE A 451 3.95 2.98 -21.28
N GLU A 452 2.68 2.70 -20.94
CA GLU A 452 1.91 1.64 -21.58
C GLU A 452 1.62 1.91 -23.06
N LYS A 453 1.36 3.16 -23.44
CA LYS A 453 1.17 3.57 -24.84
C LYS A 453 2.38 3.28 -25.72
N ARG A 454 3.60 3.44 -25.18
CA ARG A 454 4.86 3.34 -25.92
C ARG A 454 5.58 2.00 -25.71
N ASN A 455 5.21 1.27 -24.67
CA ASN A 455 5.81 0.01 -24.25
C ASN A 455 4.72 -1.06 -24.07
N PRO A 456 4.02 -1.45 -25.16
CA PRO A 456 2.83 -2.30 -25.05
C PRO A 456 3.15 -3.64 -24.41
N ASN A 457 2.20 -4.14 -23.62
CA ASN A 457 2.28 -5.42 -22.90
C ASN A 457 3.45 -5.53 -21.90
N ARG A 458 3.96 -4.40 -21.36
CA ARG A 458 4.94 -4.41 -20.26
C ARG A 458 4.29 -3.86 -18.99
N ARG A 459 4.63 -4.46 -17.84
CA ARG A 459 4.32 -3.86 -16.53
C ARG A 459 5.22 -2.65 -16.32
N VAL A 460 4.65 -1.52 -15.95
CA VAL A 460 5.42 -0.36 -15.48
C VAL A 460 6.03 -0.67 -14.12
N PHE A 461 7.24 -0.17 -13.88
CA PHE A 461 7.70 0.07 -12.51
C PHE A 461 7.70 1.57 -12.27
N GLN A 462 6.87 2.03 -11.34
CA GLN A 462 6.78 3.42 -10.91
C GLN A 462 6.56 3.41 -9.40
N MET A 463 7.40 4.12 -8.65
CA MET A 463 7.28 4.27 -7.20
C MET A 463 7.23 5.76 -6.88
N THR A 464 6.18 6.24 -6.20
CA THR A 464 5.90 7.67 -6.02
C THR A 464 6.05 8.14 -4.57
N ARG A 465 6.44 9.41 -4.40
CA ARG A 465 6.44 10.09 -3.11
C ARG A 465 5.07 10.66 -2.77
N ALA A 466 4.42 11.29 -3.75
CA ALA A 466 3.19 12.03 -3.56
C ALA A 466 2.03 11.43 -4.34
N ALA A 467 0.87 11.36 -3.71
CA ALA A 467 -0.28 10.70 -4.31
C ALA A 467 -1.61 11.14 -3.68
N PHE A 468 -2.69 10.73 -4.35
CA PHE A 468 -4.05 10.78 -3.84
C PHE A 468 -4.69 9.39 -3.89
N ALA A 469 -5.88 9.22 -3.29
CA ALA A 469 -6.70 8.03 -3.47
C ALA A 469 -6.84 7.62 -4.95
N GLY A 470 -6.69 6.32 -5.24
CA GLY A 470 -6.71 5.78 -6.60
C GLY A 470 -5.34 5.57 -7.25
N LEU A 471 -4.25 5.95 -6.57
CA LEU A 471 -2.87 5.77 -7.04
C LEU A 471 -2.51 4.35 -7.47
N GLN A 472 -3.14 3.33 -6.86
CA GLN A 472 -2.82 1.92 -7.08
C GLN A 472 -3.00 1.47 -8.54
N ARG A 473 -3.77 2.24 -9.32
CA ARG A 473 -3.96 1.99 -10.76
C ARG A 473 -2.72 2.35 -11.59
N TYR A 474 -1.80 3.14 -11.03
CA TYR A 474 -0.74 3.80 -11.77
C TYR A 474 0.64 3.55 -11.17
N THR A 475 0.77 3.48 -9.84
CA THR A 475 2.07 3.55 -9.17
C THR A 475 2.10 2.78 -7.85
N PHE A 476 3.32 2.57 -7.36
CA PHE A 476 3.66 2.06 -6.04
C PHE A 476 4.09 3.22 -5.12
N GLY A 477 4.37 2.98 -3.84
CA GLY A 477 4.75 4.06 -2.92
C GLY A 477 6.05 3.81 -2.16
N TRP A 478 6.73 4.89 -1.77
CA TRP A 478 7.64 4.84 -0.62
C TRP A 478 7.34 5.98 0.36
N THR A 479 7.73 5.81 1.61
CA THR A 479 7.35 6.69 2.73
C THR A 479 8.13 7.99 2.85
N GLY A 480 8.80 8.43 1.78
CA GLY A 480 9.62 9.63 1.75
C GLY A 480 10.79 9.62 2.73
N ASP A 481 11.25 10.83 3.04
CA ASP A 481 12.53 11.12 3.68
C ASP A 481 12.48 10.88 5.20
N CYS A 482 12.47 9.61 5.59
CA CYS A 482 12.40 9.19 6.99
C CYS A 482 13.78 9.20 7.68
N GLY A 483 13.82 9.05 9.00
CA GLY A 483 15.06 9.00 9.77
C GLY A 483 15.32 10.26 10.60
N ASN A 484 16.52 10.40 11.13
CA ASN A 484 16.88 11.50 12.02
C ASN A 484 18.06 12.28 11.42
N GLY A 485 17.79 13.53 11.01
CA GLY A 485 18.79 14.38 10.37
C GLY A 485 19.84 14.95 11.32
N ASP A 486 19.54 15.07 12.62
CA ASP A 486 20.46 15.63 13.62
C ASP A 486 21.49 14.59 14.08
N ASP A 487 21.05 13.36 14.32
CA ASP A 487 21.90 12.21 14.65
C ASP A 487 21.21 10.93 14.18
N VAL A 488 21.76 10.33 13.13
CA VAL A 488 21.26 9.09 12.52
C VAL A 488 21.10 7.95 13.53
N THR A 489 21.94 7.91 14.58
CA THR A 489 21.90 6.84 15.60
C THR A 489 20.74 6.98 16.58
N GLN A 490 20.01 8.10 16.54
CA GLN A 490 18.76 8.31 17.29
C GLN A 490 17.50 7.94 16.48
N GLY A 491 17.64 7.48 15.23
CA GLY A 491 16.52 7.15 14.34
C GLY A 491 15.63 5.97 14.74
N TRP A 492 15.81 5.38 15.93
CA TRP A 492 15.06 4.21 16.40
C TRP A 492 13.54 4.45 16.50
N GLY A 493 13.14 5.65 16.97
CA GLY A 493 11.74 6.02 17.06
C GLY A 493 11.09 6.16 15.68
N GLN A 494 11.78 6.83 14.76
CA GLN A 494 11.33 6.96 13.36
C GLN A 494 11.27 5.60 12.66
N MET A 495 12.27 4.73 12.83
CA MET A 495 12.26 3.36 12.29
C MET A 495 11.08 2.56 12.86
N ALA A 496 10.86 2.61 14.17
CA ALA A 496 9.74 1.90 14.80
C ALA A 496 8.39 2.35 14.23
N ASN A 497 8.23 3.66 13.97
CA ASN A 497 7.01 4.23 13.41
C ASN A 497 6.82 3.91 11.91
N GLN A 498 7.84 3.41 11.20
CA GLN A 498 7.66 2.93 9.83
C GLN A 498 6.71 1.72 9.79
N ILE A 499 6.62 0.89 10.84
CA ILE A 499 5.69 -0.24 10.87
C ILE A 499 4.23 0.25 10.72
N PRO A 500 3.66 1.09 11.60
CA PRO A 500 2.29 1.56 11.45
C PRO A 500 2.08 2.42 10.18
N VAL A 501 3.10 3.15 9.71
CA VAL A 501 3.04 3.91 8.44
C VAL A 501 2.86 2.96 7.24
N LEU A 502 3.69 1.93 7.12
CA LEU A 502 3.61 0.94 6.03
C LEU A 502 2.30 0.16 6.06
N LEU A 503 1.83 -0.21 7.25
CA LEU A 503 0.55 -0.89 7.43
C LEU A 503 -0.63 0.02 7.02
N SER A 504 -0.60 1.29 7.41
CA SER A 504 -1.65 2.27 7.06
C SER A 504 -1.64 2.63 5.58
N ALA A 505 -0.45 2.69 4.96
CA ALA A 505 -0.30 2.78 3.52
C ALA A 505 -0.96 1.58 2.83
N GLY A 506 -0.75 0.36 3.35
CA GLY A 506 -1.44 -0.84 2.90
C GLY A 506 -2.97 -0.74 2.99
N LEU A 507 -3.50 -0.23 4.11
CA LEU A 507 -4.94 0.05 4.27
C LEU A 507 -5.46 1.11 3.28
N GLY A 508 -4.61 2.06 2.89
CA GLY A 508 -4.86 3.06 1.84
C GLY A 508 -4.75 2.51 0.42
N ILE A 509 -4.62 1.20 0.23
CA ILE A 509 -4.41 0.53 -1.05
C ILE A 509 -3.05 0.89 -1.67
N ILE A 510 -2.00 0.93 -0.86
CA ILE A 510 -0.60 0.91 -1.32
C ILE A 510 0.02 -0.45 -0.96
N PRO A 511 -0.42 -1.57 -1.60
CA PRO A 511 0.05 -2.90 -1.25
C PRO A 511 1.53 -3.12 -1.57
N PHE A 512 2.09 -2.33 -2.49
CA PHE A 512 3.50 -2.33 -2.86
C PHE A 512 4.14 -1.05 -2.32
N THR A 513 4.64 -1.14 -1.09
CA THR A 513 5.25 -0.01 -0.37
C THR A 513 6.63 -0.37 0.20
N THR A 514 7.44 0.63 0.50
CA THR A 514 8.68 0.50 1.28
C THR A 514 8.96 1.80 2.02
N CYS A 515 9.76 1.73 3.08
CA CYS A 515 10.50 2.88 3.59
C CYS A 515 11.93 2.85 3.04
N ASP A 516 12.66 3.96 3.22
CA ASP A 516 14.11 3.94 3.04
C ASP A 516 14.74 3.13 4.17
N ILE A 517 15.25 1.96 3.82
CA ILE A 517 16.01 1.15 4.77
C ILE A 517 17.30 1.92 5.07
N THR A 518 17.59 2.09 6.36
CA THR A 518 18.55 3.03 6.99
C THR A 518 18.02 4.40 7.37
N GLY A 519 16.87 4.81 6.82
CA GLY A 519 16.42 6.21 6.83
C GLY A 519 17.09 6.99 5.71
N TYR A 520 16.42 8.02 5.22
CA TYR A 520 17.02 8.99 4.31
C TYR A 520 18.01 9.90 5.05
N CYS A 521 17.64 10.38 6.24
CA CYS A 521 18.34 11.46 6.90
C CYS A 521 19.48 11.04 7.85
N GLY A 522 20.50 11.91 7.91
CA GLY A 522 21.51 11.99 8.96
C GLY A 522 22.88 11.43 8.55
N ASP A 523 23.93 12.23 8.63
CA ASP A 523 25.28 11.79 8.26
C ASP A 523 25.73 10.56 9.06
N ILE A 524 26.28 9.56 8.36
CA ILE A 524 26.90 8.39 8.99
C ILE A 524 28.41 8.64 9.14
N GLU A 525 28.77 9.32 10.23
CA GLU A 525 30.18 9.57 10.57
C GLU A 525 30.87 8.32 11.15
N ASN A 526 30.09 7.40 11.74
CA ASN A 526 30.60 6.21 12.44
C ASN A 526 29.74 4.97 12.11
N TYR A 527 30.16 4.22 11.09
CA TYR A 527 29.48 2.99 10.64
C TYR A 527 29.33 1.93 11.74
N PRO A 528 30.35 1.62 12.56
CA PRO A 528 30.18 0.74 13.71
C PRO A 528 29.06 1.17 14.68
N ALA A 529 28.91 2.47 14.94
CA ALA A 529 27.85 2.98 15.81
C ALA A 529 26.45 2.83 15.19
N MET A 530 26.36 2.88 13.85
CA MET A 530 25.11 2.72 13.10
C MET A 530 24.74 1.24 12.86
N ALA A 531 25.68 0.31 12.97
CA ALA A 531 25.53 -1.09 12.57
C ALA A 531 24.34 -1.83 13.22
N GLU A 532 24.03 -1.55 14.49
CA GLU A 532 22.87 -2.16 15.16
C GLU A 532 21.54 -1.66 14.57
N LEU A 533 21.39 -0.34 14.41
CA LEU A 533 20.19 0.26 13.83
C LEU A 533 20.03 -0.18 12.37
N TYR A 534 21.12 -0.15 11.58
CA TYR A 534 21.17 -0.67 10.22
C TYR A 534 20.65 -2.11 10.11
N THR A 535 21.19 -3.00 10.96
CA THR A 535 20.81 -4.43 10.97
C THR A 535 19.32 -4.59 11.26
N ARG A 536 18.78 -3.89 12.27
CA ARG A 536 17.35 -3.97 12.61
C ARG A 536 16.47 -3.38 11.51
N TRP A 537 16.92 -2.32 10.85
CA TRP A 537 16.19 -1.71 9.74
C TRP A 537 16.12 -2.64 8.54
N ILE A 538 17.22 -3.33 8.17
CA ILE A 538 17.18 -4.35 7.11
C ILE A 538 16.27 -5.52 7.49
N GLN A 539 16.32 -5.97 8.74
CA GLN A 539 15.46 -7.07 9.20
C GLN A 539 13.97 -6.73 9.06
N MET A 540 13.56 -5.53 9.46
CA MET A 540 12.20 -5.04 9.20
C MET A 540 11.95 -4.89 7.69
N GLY A 541 12.89 -4.23 7.00
CA GLY A 541 12.81 -3.88 5.59
C GLY A 541 12.73 -5.07 4.65
N ALA A 542 13.22 -6.25 5.05
CA ALA A 542 13.09 -7.50 4.28
C ALA A 542 11.63 -7.94 4.07
N PHE A 543 10.71 -7.44 4.89
CA PHE A 543 9.27 -7.67 4.75
C PHE A 543 8.53 -6.52 4.05
N ASN A 544 9.23 -5.44 3.69
CA ASN A 544 8.65 -4.42 2.82
C ASN A 544 8.48 -5.01 1.41
N PRO A 545 7.31 -4.91 0.77
CA PRO A 545 7.10 -5.37 -0.60
C PRO A 545 8.20 -4.92 -1.57
N LEU A 546 8.59 -3.63 -1.52
CA LEU A 546 9.57 -3.02 -2.41
C LEU A 546 10.91 -2.67 -1.74
N SER A 547 11.38 -3.51 -0.79
CA SER A 547 12.61 -3.29 0.00
C SER A 547 13.73 -2.54 -0.73
N ARG A 548 13.99 -1.31 -0.30
CA ARG A 548 15.02 -0.44 -0.86
C ARG A 548 15.93 0.12 0.23
N ILE A 549 17.23 -0.07 0.08
CA ILE A 549 18.27 0.60 0.87
C ILE A 549 18.55 1.95 0.22
N HIS A 550 18.42 3.04 0.96
CA HIS A 550 18.64 4.40 0.48
C HIS A 550 19.04 5.32 1.63
N HIS A 551 19.76 6.40 1.30
CA HIS A 551 20.23 7.43 2.22
C HIS A 551 20.54 8.72 1.45
N GLU A 552 20.54 9.86 2.15
CA GLU A 552 20.84 11.18 1.60
C GLU A 552 22.30 11.28 1.07
N GLY A 553 22.47 12.13 0.06
CA GLY A 553 23.79 12.49 -0.45
C GLY A 553 24.65 11.31 -0.91
N ASN A 554 25.95 11.38 -0.62
CA ASN A 554 26.91 10.32 -0.93
C ASN A 554 27.14 9.35 0.23
N VAL A 555 26.28 9.39 1.26
CA VAL A 555 26.41 8.51 2.42
C VAL A 555 26.18 7.07 1.95
N ALA A 556 27.21 6.25 2.12
CA ALA A 556 27.21 4.89 1.63
C ALA A 556 26.45 3.97 2.59
N VAL A 557 25.54 3.14 2.09
CA VAL A 557 24.67 2.31 2.94
C VAL A 557 24.54 0.87 2.46
N GLU A 558 25.45 0.42 1.59
CA GLU A 558 25.51 -0.98 1.17
C GLU A 558 25.81 -1.91 2.35
N PRO A 559 25.26 -3.14 2.35
CA PRO A 559 25.34 -4.08 3.49
C PRO A 559 26.72 -4.35 4.08
N TRP A 560 27.77 -4.23 3.26
CA TRP A 560 29.15 -4.57 3.65
C TRP A 560 29.92 -3.44 4.34
N LEU A 561 29.30 -2.29 4.58
CA LEU A 561 29.97 -1.14 5.19
C LEU A 561 29.89 -1.10 6.73
N PHE A 562 28.98 -1.89 7.30
CA PHE A 562 28.65 -1.86 8.73
C PHE A 562 29.36 -2.94 9.56
N GLY A 563 30.41 -3.55 9.01
CA GLY A 563 31.17 -4.64 9.62
C GLY A 563 30.60 -6.04 9.32
N GLU A 564 31.40 -7.07 9.59
CA GLU A 564 31.12 -8.46 9.19
C GLU A 564 29.83 -9.03 9.80
N GLU A 565 29.51 -8.69 11.05
CA GLU A 565 28.29 -9.16 11.70
C GLU A 565 27.04 -8.55 11.05
N ALA A 566 27.07 -7.25 10.74
CA ALA A 566 25.97 -6.57 10.06
C ALA A 566 25.81 -7.07 8.62
N GLU A 567 26.91 -7.26 7.86
CA GLU A 567 26.87 -7.83 6.52
C GLU A 567 26.24 -9.22 6.52
N LYS A 568 26.64 -10.09 7.46
CA LYS A 568 26.07 -11.44 7.62
C LYS A 568 24.58 -11.40 7.93
N ASN A 569 24.16 -10.55 8.87
CA ASN A 569 22.77 -10.45 9.28
C ASN A 569 21.90 -9.83 8.17
N ALA A 570 22.42 -8.83 7.47
CA ALA A 570 21.76 -8.22 6.32
C ALA A 570 21.57 -9.23 5.19
N LYS A 571 22.64 -9.98 4.84
CA LYS A 571 22.56 -11.06 3.85
C LYS A 571 21.51 -12.09 4.22
N ALA A 572 21.46 -12.56 5.46
CA ALA A 572 20.47 -13.55 5.90
C ALA A 572 19.03 -13.04 5.78
N ALA A 573 18.77 -11.76 6.10
CA ALA A 573 17.46 -11.15 5.95
C ALA A 573 17.06 -10.98 4.47
N ILE A 574 18.00 -10.58 3.62
CA ILE A 574 17.79 -10.48 2.18
C ILE A 574 17.50 -11.87 1.60
N GLU A 575 18.32 -12.88 1.89
CA GLU A 575 18.11 -14.26 1.42
C GLU A 575 16.78 -14.86 1.90
N LEU A 576 16.31 -14.52 3.10
CA LEU A 576 14.98 -14.89 3.58
C LEU A 576 13.88 -14.33 2.64
N LYS A 577 13.96 -13.05 2.28
CA LYS A 577 13.01 -12.45 1.33
C LYS A 577 13.00 -13.19 0.00
N TYR A 578 14.19 -13.50 -0.55
CA TYR A 578 14.30 -14.23 -1.82
C TYR A 578 13.74 -15.65 -1.72
N ARG A 579 13.99 -16.37 -0.62
CA ARG A 579 13.36 -17.69 -0.40
C ARG A 579 11.85 -17.59 -0.42
N LEU A 580 11.27 -16.55 0.17
CA LEU A 580 9.83 -16.33 0.24
C LEU A 580 9.22 -15.73 -1.04
N LEU A 581 9.98 -15.47 -2.12
CA LEU A 581 9.43 -14.83 -3.33
C LEU A 581 8.18 -15.52 -3.90
N PRO A 582 8.05 -16.85 -3.97
CA PRO A 582 6.80 -17.49 -4.41
C PRO A 582 5.59 -17.18 -3.51
N TYR A 583 5.81 -17.10 -2.20
CA TYR A 583 4.80 -16.69 -1.22
C TYR A 583 4.41 -15.22 -1.40
N ILE A 584 5.41 -14.33 -1.45
CA ILE A 584 5.23 -12.89 -1.65
C ILE A 584 4.51 -12.62 -2.98
N TYR A 585 4.88 -13.32 -4.05
CA TYR A 585 4.27 -13.15 -5.37
C TYR A 585 2.82 -13.60 -5.44
N THR A 586 2.48 -14.65 -4.69
CA THR A 586 1.09 -15.08 -4.54
C THR A 586 0.25 -14.02 -3.84
N TYR A 587 0.78 -13.39 -2.78
CA TYR A 587 0.09 -12.27 -2.13
C TYR A 587 0.11 -10.97 -2.94
N ALA A 588 1.10 -10.75 -3.82
CA ALA A 588 1.08 -9.67 -4.80
C ALA A 588 -0.10 -9.82 -5.77
N ARG A 589 -0.44 -11.05 -6.16
CA ARG A 589 -1.64 -11.34 -6.95
C ARG A 589 -2.91 -11.11 -6.14
N GLU A 590 -2.95 -11.55 -4.89
CA GLU A 590 -4.11 -11.30 -4.02
C GLU A 590 -4.36 -9.80 -3.83
N ALA A 591 -3.31 -8.99 -3.70
CA ALA A 591 -3.42 -7.54 -3.64
C ALA A 591 -4.09 -6.96 -4.89
N HIS A 592 -3.72 -7.42 -6.08
CA HIS A 592 -4.39 -7.04 -7.33
C HIS A 592 -5.88 -7.43 -7.35
N GLU A 593 -6.21 -8.62 -6.87
CA GLU A 593 -7.58 -9.15 -6.93
C GLU A 593 -8.53 -8.56 -5.88
N THR A 594 -7.99 -8.20 -4.71
CA THR A 594 -8.79 -7.89 -3.50
C THR A 594 -8.47 -6.55 -2.85
N GLY A 595 -7.33 -5.95 -3.17
CA GLY A 595 -6.81 -4.76 -2.48
C GLY A 595 -6.06 -5.04 -1.19
N LEU A 596 -6.01 -6.29 -0.72
CA LEU A 596 -5.36 -6.62 0.55
C LEU A 596 -3.84 -6.45 0.46
N PRO A 597 -3.20 -5.73 1.40
CA PRO A 597 -1.76 -5.58 1.40
C PRO A 597 -1.06 -6.87 1.82
N LEU A 598 0.23 -6.97 1.48
CA LEU A 598 1.09 -8.06 1.95
C LEU A 598 1.37 -7.92 3.45
N MET A 599 1.78 -6.72 3.88
CA MET A 599 1.90 -6.36 5.29
C MET A 599 0.52 -5.95 5.82
N ARG A 600 -0.01 -6.70 6.78
CA ARG A 600 -1.37 -6.55 7.28
C ARG A 600 -1.36 -6.22 8.77
N PRO A 601 -2.06 -5.17 9.21
CA PRO A 601 -2.28 -4.97 10.63
C PRO A 601 -3.04 -6.17 11.17
N MET A 602 -2.70 -6.59 12.39
CA MET A 602 -3.19 -7.85 12.98
C MET A 602 -4.73 -7.97 12.95
N PHE A 603 -5.43 -6.85 13.16
CA PHE A 603 -6.90 -6.79 13.16
C PHE A 603 -7.56 -7.14 11.81
N LEU A 604 -6.81 -7.05 10.70
CA LEU A 604 -7.33 -7.36 9.37
C LEU A 604 -7.57 -8.88 9.21
N GLU A 605 -6.77 -9.70 9.89
CA GLU A 605 -6.99 -11.14 10.01
C GLU A 605 -7.84 -11.49 11.25
N TYR A 606 -7.75 -10.70 12.32
CA TYR A 606 -8.37 -10.98 13.62
C TYR A 606 -9.29 -9.84 14.11
N PRO A 607 -10.38 -9.51 13.39
CA PRO A 607 -11.17 -8.31 13.62
C PRO A 607 -12.01 -8.32 14.92
N ALA A 608 -12.16 -9.48 15.56
CA ALA A 608 -12.87 -9.63 16.83
C ALA A 608 -11.96 -9.45 18.06
N ASP A 609 -10.64 -9.49 17.86
CA ASP A 609 -9.65 -9.39 18.92
C ASP A 609 -9.18 -7.93 19.04
N MET A 610 -9.70 -7.21 20.03
CA MET A 610 -9.40 -5.79 20.21
C MET A 610 -7.95 -5.52 20.61
N GLU A 611 -7.20 -6.52 21.11
CA GLU A 611 -5.79 -6.34 21.46
C GLU A 611 -4.98 -5.96 20.20
N THR A 612 -5.38 -6.54 19.06
CA THR A 612 -4.76 -6.33 17.75
C THR A 612 -4.89 -4.90 17.20
N PHE A 613 -5.73 -4.06 17.80
CA PHE A 613 -5.91 -2.67 17.39
C PHE A 613 -4.72 -1.80 17.83
N SER A 614 -3.96 -2.28 18.83
CA SER A 614 -2.86 -1.55 19.47
C SER A 614 -1.47 -2.17 19.25
N THR A 615 -1.38 -3.21 18.41
CA THR A 615 -0.12 -3.90 18.08
C THR A 615 0.66 -3.19 16.97
N ASP A 616 1.16 -1.98 17.25
CA ASP A 616 1.86 -1.13 16.25
C ASP A 616 3.25 -1.65 15.84
N ALA A 617 3.83 -2.61 16.58
CA ALA A 617 5.21 -3.06 16.41
C ALA A 617 5.35 -4.53 15.96
N GLN A 618 4.28 -5.08 15.36
CA GLN A 618 4.21 -6.41 14.74
C GLN A 618 3.10 -6.43 13.70
N PHE A 619 3.14 -7.38 12.78
CA PHE A 619 2.16 -7.48 11.70
C PHE A 619 2.04 -8.90 11.18
N MET A 620 0.92 -9.16 10.51
CA MET A 620 0.75 -10.31 9.65
C MET A 620 1.42 -10.01 8.29
N PHE A 621 2.17 -10.97 7.75
CA PHE A 621 2.77 -10.90 6.43
C PHE A 621 2.15 -12.00 5.57
N GLY A 622 1.13 -11.65 4.78
CA GLY A 622 0.11 -12.61 4.33
C GLY A 622 -0.78 -13.07 5.49
N SER A 623 -1.40 -14.23 5.38
CA SER A 623 -2.26 -14.81 6.43
C SER A 623 -1.53 -15.85 7.30
N GLU A 624 -0.41 -16.40 6.84
CA GLU A 624 0.28 -17.51 7.51
C GLU A 624 1.36 -17.06 8.49
N LEU A 625 2.01 -15.93 8.25
CA LEU A 625 3.23 -15.51 8.95
C LEU A 625 2.99 -14.25 9.78
N LEU A 626 3.30 -14.29 11.08
CA LEU A 626 3.40 -13.13 11.97
C LEU A 626 4.87 -12.72 12.10
N VAL A 627 5.16 -11.44 11.93
CA VAL A 627 6.50 -10.87 12.04
C VAL A 627 6.52 -9.79 13.12
N ALA A 628 7.50 -9.85 14.03
CA ALA A 628 7.62 -8.91 15.14
C ALA A 628 9.05 -8.34 15.24
N PRO A 629 9.44 -7.40 14.36
CA PRO A 629 10.80 -6.85 14.31
C PRO A 629 11.23 -6.19 15.63
N VAL A 630 12.52 -6.29 15.96
CA VAL A 630 13.10 -5.58 17.11
C VAL A 630 13.43 -4.15 16.71
N VAL A 631 12.73 -3.18 17.31
CA VAL A 631 12.83 -1.76 16.97
C VAL A 631 13.29 -0.89 18.15
N LYS A 632 13.95 -1.49 19.14
CA LYS A 632 14.52 -0.79 20.31
C LYS A 632 16.03 -1.04 20.39
N LYS A 633 16.80 0.02 20.60
CA LYS A 633 18.26 -0.01 20.75
C LYS A 633 18.68 -0.96 21.86
N GLY A 634 19.71 -1.79 21.61
CA GLY A 634 20.23 -2.76 22.58
C GLY A 634 19.30 -3.93 22.91
N ALA A 635 18.06 -3.97 22.43
CA ALA A 635 17.13 -5.03 22.78
C ALA A 635 17.58 -6.38 22.17
N ARG A 636 17.51 -7.43 23.00
CA ARG A 636 17.82 -8.83 22.64
C ARG A 636 16.64 -9.77 22.91
N ASN A 637 15.49 -9.20 23.23
CA ASN A 637 14.22 -9.88 23.37
C ASN A 637 13.09 -9.02 22.77
N LYS A 638 11.92 -9.60 22.55
CA LYS A 638 10.76 -8.93 21.99
C LYS A 638 9.49 -9.40 22.68
N ASN A 639 8.65 -8.45 23.09
CA ASN A 639 7.27 -8.75 23.47
C ASN A 639 6.42 -8.88 22.20
N VAL A 640 5.67 -9.98 22.11
CA VAL A 640 4.86 -10.36 20.97
C VAL A 640 3.49 -10.77 21.47
N TYR A 641 2.44 -10.26 20.83
CA TYR A 641 1.09 -10.77 20.99
C TYR A 641 0.82 -11.83 19.93
N LEU A 642 0.38 -13.01 20.34
CA LEU A 642 -0.10 -14.04 19.43
C LEU A 642 -1.63 -14.04 19.46
N PRO A 643 -2.33 -13.86 18.33
CA PRO A 643 -3.79 -13.90 18.29
C PRO A 643 -4.29 -15.36 18.24
N GLU A 644 -5.59 -15.57 18.06
CA GLU A 644 -6.24 -16.88 17.95
C GLU A 644 -5.48 -17.90 17.07
N GLY A 645 -5.35 -19.12 17.59
CA GLY A 645 -4.70 -20.26 16.96
C GLY A 645 -3.50 -20.82 17.74
N THR A 646 -2.74 -21.69 17.10
CA THR A 646 -1.44 -22.16 17.58
C THR A 646 -0.36 -21.63 16.64
N TRP A 647 0.73 -21.13 17.20
CA TRP A 647 1.80 -20.46 16.48
C TRP A 647 3.12 -21.17 16.71
N ILE A 648 3.88 -21.36 15.66
CA ILE A 648 5.17 -22.07 15.69
C ILE A 648 6.27 -21.07 15.39
N ASP A 649 7.34 -21.05 16.17
CA ASP A 649 8.53 -20.24 15.88
C ASP A 649 9.09 -20.62 14.50
N TYR A 650 9.03 -19.68 13.57
CA TYR A 650 9.45 -19.92 12.19
C TYR A 650 10.98 -19.98 12.05
N ASN A 651 11.77 -19.52 13.02
CA ASN A 651 13.23 -19.63 12.95
C ASN A 651 13.70 -21.05 13.26
N ASN A 652 13.14 -21.68 14.29
CA ASN A 652 13.53 -23.03 14.70
C ASN A 652 12.59 -24.14 14.20
N LYS A 653 11.40 -23.77 13.69
CA LYS A 653 10.38 -24.66 13.08
C LYS A 653 9.67 -25.63 14.04
N HIS A 654 9.93 -25.56 15.34
CA HIS A 654 9.47 -26.57 16.30
C HIS A 654 8.74 -26.00 17.51
N THR A 655 9.22 -24.90 18.10
CA THR A 655 8.63 -24.38 19.33
C THR A 655 7.24 -23.83 19.06
N ALA A 656 6.22 -24.47 19.63
CA ALA A 656 4.82 -24.08 19.50
C ALA A 656 4.33 -23.30 20.72
N TYR A 657 3.45 -22.34 20.47
CA TYR A 657 2.82 -21.48 21.46
C TYR A 657 1.31 -21.44 21.23
N SER A 658 0.53 -21.43 22.30
CA SER A 658 -0.90 -21.09 22.19
C SER A 658 -1.09 -19.60 21.87
N GLY A 659 -2.16 -19.28 21.16
CA GLY A 659 -2.55 -17.90 20.86
C GLY A 659 -3.24 -17.19 22.02
N GLU A 660 -3.82 -16.04 21.70
CA GLU A 660 -4.55 -15.11 22.58
C GLU A 660 -3.75 -14.69 23.82
N GLN A 661 -2.45 -14.44 23.66
CA GLN A 661 -1.59 -14.05 24.76
C GLN A 661 -0.40 -13.21 24.34
N TRP A 662 0.09 -12.41 25.29
CA TRP A 662 1.40 -11.77 25.23
C TRP A 662 2.49 -12.71 25.73
N MET A 663 3.62 -12.70 25.04
CA MET A 663 4.81 -13.44 25.43
C MET A 663 6.08 -12.64 25.14
N THR A 664 7.18 -13.01 25.80
CA THR A 664 8.51 -12.48 25.53
C THR A 664 9.35 -13.59 24.91
N VAL A 665 9.98 -13.30 23.77
CA VAL A 665 10.91 -14.22 23.09
C VAL A 665 12.30 -13.65 22.99
N ASP A 666 13.30 -14.54 22.92
CA ASP A 666 14.67 -14.17 22.59
C ASP A 666 14.74 -13.66 21.15
N ALA A 667 15.42 -12.54 20.97
CA ALA A 667 15.56 -11.85 19.71
C ALA A 667 16.96 -11.20 19.60
N PRO A 668 18.05 -11.99 19.63
CA PRO A 668 19.40 -11.48 19.45
C PRO A 668 19.56 -10.76 18.10
N LEU A 669 20.67 -10.05 17.91
CA LEU A 669 20.86 -9.17 16.74
C LEU A 669 20.71 -9.89 15.39
N ASN A 670 21.05 -11.17 15.33
CA ASN A 670 20.95 -12.02 14.14
C ASN A 670 19.56 -12.65 13.91
N THR A 671 18.57 -12.37 14.76
CA THR A 671 17.26 -13.06 14.75
C THR A 671 16.12 -12.07 14.54
N ILE A 672 15.20 -12.43 13.66
CA ILE A 672 13.91 -11.76 13.46
C ILE A 672 12.83 -12.65 14.10
N PRO A 673 12.11 -12.20 15.14
CA PRO A 673 10.99 -12.95 15.68
C PRO A 673 9.90 -13.14 14.63
N MET A 674 9.62 -14.40 14.28
CA MET A 674 8.67 -14.80 13.26
C MET A 674 7.92 -16.03 13.73
N PHE A 675 6.61 -16.06 13.48
CA PHE A 675 5.76 -17.15 13.91
C PHE A 675 4.83 -17.54 12.77
N VAL A 676 4.78 -18.82 12.44
CA VAL A 676 3.89 -19.36 11.42
C VAL A 676 2.68 -19.99 12.10
N LYS A 677 1.48 -19.72 11.58
CA LYS A 677 0.25 -20.33 12.11
C LYS A 677 0.27 -21.84 11.85
N GLN A 678 -0.11 -22.65 12.83
CA GLN A 678 -0.30 -24.08 12.64
C GLN A 678 -1.31 -24.33 11.52
N GLY A 679 -1.01 -25.25 10.62
CA GLY A 679 -1.77 -25.49 9.40
C GLY A 679 -1.19 -24.80 8.16
N SER A 680 -0.23 -23.88 8.30
CA SER A 680 0.28 -23.13 7.14
C SER A 680 1.10 -23.99 6.16
N ILE A 681 1.03 -23.61 4.89
CA ILE A 681 1.84 -24.15 3.79
C ILE A 681 2.60 -22.97 3.16
N MET A 682 3.92 -22.97 3.28
CA MET A 682 4.79 -21.86 2.86
C MET A 682 5.62 -22.26 1.63
N PRO A 683 5.29 -21.79 0.41
CA PRO A 683 6.14 -22.04 -0.76
C PRO A 683 7.41 -21.20 -0.72
N GLN A 684 8.52 -21.83 -1.06
CA GLN A 684 9.84 -21.24 -1.11
C GLN A 684 10.56 -21.61 -2.41
N MET A 685 11.46 -20.71 -2.82
CA MET A 685 12.44 -20.98 -3.88
C MET A 685 13.87 -21.06 -3.29
N PRO A 686 14.83 -21.66 -4.01
CA PRO A 686 16.24 -21.55 -3.65
C PRO A 686 16.70 -20.08 -3.63
N VAL A 687 17.70 -19.78 -2.80
CA VAL A 687 18.36 -18.47 -2.83
C VAL A 687 19.03 -18.27 -4.20
N MET A 688 18.83 -17.08 -4.77
CA MET A 688 19.40 -16.63 -6.04
C MET A 688 19.99 -15.24 -5.87
N ASN A 689 20.93 -14.85 -6.74
CA ASN A 689 21.52 -13.50 -6.74
C ASN A 689 20.55 -12.40 -7.18
N TYR A 690 19.54 -12.76 -7.96
CA TYR A 690 18.47 -11.89 -8.43
C TYR A 690 17.26 -12.75 -8.83
N THR A 691 16.09 -12.12 -8.94
CA THR A 691 14.86 -12.80 -9.33
C THR A 691 14.99 -13.38 -10.74
N ASP A 692 14.64 -14.66 -10.89
CA ASP A 692 14.72 -15.43 -12.14
C ASP A 692 16.16 -15.66 -12.67
N GLU A 693 17.21 -15.58 -11.82
CA GLU A 693 18.56 -16.10 -12.16
C GLU A 693 18.50 -17.53 -12.69
N LYS A 694 17.63 -18.35 -12.08
CA LYS A 694 17.13 -19.59 -12.68
C LYS A 694 15.64 -19.41 -12.95
N PRO A 695 15.18 -19.42 -14.22
CA PRO A 695 13.76 -19.23 -14.55
C PRO A 695 12.90 -20.44 -14.17
N VAL A 696 13.53 -21.62 -13.98
CA VAL A 696 12.89 -22.84 -13.49
C VAL A 696 13.69 -23.36 -12.32
N TYR A 697 13.00 -23.64 -11.22
CA TYR A 697 13.60 -24.09 -9.96
C TYR A 697 12.66 -25.04 -9.24
N PRO A 698 13.19 -25.94 -8.39
CA PRO A 698 12.36 -26.72 -7.49
C PRO A 698 11.66 -25.78 -6.50
N VAL A 699 10.36 -25.98 -6.30
CA VAL A 699 9.59 -25.23 -5.29
C VAL A 699 9.48 -26.08 -4.05
N THR A 700 9.87 -25.54 -2.90
CA THR A 700 9.74 -26.22 -1.60
C THR A 700 8.54 -25.69 -0.85
N PHE A 701 7.60 -26.56 -0.50
CA PHE A 701 6.51 -26.24 0.42
C PHE A 701 6.89 -26.68 1.84
N GLU A 702 7.17 -25.72 2.72
CA GLU A 702 7.25 -25.97 4.16
C GLU A 702 5.84 -26.12 4.71
N ILE A 703 5.52 -27.29 5.27
CA ILE A 703 4.18 -27.63 5.75
C ILE A 703 4.22 -27.80 7.26
N PHE A 704 3.41 -27.02 7.95
CA PHE A 704 3.15 -27.11 9.38
C PHE A 704 1.76 -27.74 9.56
N PRO A 705 1.65 -29.06 9.78
CA PRO A 705 0.36 -29.74 9.73
C PRO A 705 -0.69 -29.12 10.65
N ALA A 706 -1.94 -29.10 10.17
CA ALA A 706 -3.08 -28.63 10.94
C ALA A 706 -3.39 -29.57 12.11
N ALA A 707 -4.27 -29.14 13.03
CA ALA A 707 -4.83 -30.02 14.04
C ALA A 707 -5.56 -31.23 13.39
N ALA A 708 -5.64 -32.35 14.11
CA ALA A 708 -6.31 -33.55 13.61
C ALA A 708 -7.77 -33.26 13.21
N GLY A 709 -8.17 -33.70 12.02
CA GLY A 709 -9.49 -33.44 11.43
C GLY A 709 -9.59 -32.12 10.66
N SER A 710 -8.56 -31.27 10.69
CA SER A 710 -8.53 -30.01 9.95
C SER A 710 -7.77 -30.14 8.62
N GLU A 711 -8.14 -29.29 7.68
CA GLU A 711 -7.53 -29.17 6.36
C GLU A 711 -7.08 -27.71 6.15
N THR A 712 -5.96 -27.54 5.45
CA THR A 712 -5.46 -26.23 5.02
C THR A 712 -5.02 -26.27 3.57
N THR A 713 -5.10 -25.13 2.89
CA THR A 713 -4.75 -25.01 1.47
C THR A 713 -3.98 -23.73 1.22
N PHE A 714 -2.92 -23.82 0.40
CA PHE A 714 -2.26 -22.67 -0.22
C PHE A 714 -2.28 -22.85 -1.73
N SER A 715 -2.63 -21.81 -2.49
CA SER A 715 -2.66 -21.88 -3.96
C SER A 715 -1.54 -21.04 -4.56
N LEU A 716 -0.43 -21.68 -4.91
CA LEU A 716 0.71 -21.03 -5.54
C LEU A 716 0.30 -20.37 -6.86
N TYR A 717 0.54 -19.07 -7.00
CA TYR A 717 0.28 -18.31 -8.23
C TYR A 717 1.58 -18.03 -8.99
N GLU A 718 1.54 -18.24 -10.31
CA GLU A 718 2.67 -18.00 -11.21
C GLU A 718 2.18 -17.42 -12.55
N ASP A 719 2.91 -16.44 -13.08
CA ASP A 719 2.69 -15.86 -14.42
C ASP A 719 4.04 -15.44 -15.04
N ALA A 720 4.03 -14.77 -16.21
CA ALA A 720 5.25 -14.34 -16.90
C ALA A 720 6.12 -13.31 -16.16
N GLY A 721 5.62 -12.72 -15.07
CA GLY A 721 6.35 -11.84 -14.17
C GLY A 721 6.62 -10.44 -14.69
N THR A 722 6.48 -10.19 -16.00
CA THR A 722 7.00 -8.97 -16.66
C THR A 722 6.00 -8.28 -17.57
N ASP A 723 5.00 -9.01 -18.07
CA ASP A 723 4.02 -8.53 -19.04
C ASP A 723 2.62 -8.33 -18.44
N LEU A 724 1.69 -7.83 -19.25
CA LEU A 724 0.30 -7.61 -18.85
C LEU A 724 -0.59 -8.86 -19.00
N GLY A 725 -0.01 -10.06 -19.17
CA GLY A 725 -0.75 -11.32 -19.31
C GLY A 725 -1.65 -11.65 -18.13
N TYR A 726 -1.25 -11.24 -16.93
CA TYR A 726 -2.02 -11.42 -15.70
C TYR A 726 -3.42 -10.77 -15.74
N LEU A 727 -3.60 -9.71 -16.54
CA LEU A 727 -4.89 -9.05 -16.77
C LEU A 727 -5.79 -9.83 -17.75
N ARG A 728 -5.19 -10.65 -18.61
CA ARG A 728 -5.86 -11.48 -19.63
C ARG A 728 -6.08 -12.93 -19.19
N GLY A 729 -5.78 -13.23 -17.92
CA GLY A 729 -5.88 -14.59 -17.38
C GLY A 729 -4.71 -15.51 -17.75
N GLU A 730 -3.60 -14.97 -18.25
CA GLU A 730 -2.40 -15.72 -18.63
C GLU A 730 -1.55 -16.01 -17.39
N PHE A 731 -1.98 -16.99 -16.59
CA PHE A 731 -1.31 -17.40 -15.36
C PHE A 731 -1.59 -18.89 -15.10
N MET A 732 -0.89 -19.46 -14.12
CA MET A 732 -1.23 -20.75 -13.55
C MET A 732 -1.36 -20.70 -12.03
N ARG A 733 -2.22 -21.55 -11.47
CA ARG A 733 -2.40 -21.73 -10.03
C ARG A 733 -2.34 -23.21 -9.66
N THR A 734 -1.53 -23.54 -8.67
CA THR A 734 -1.36 -24.90 -8.16
C THR A 734 -1.82 -24.96 -6.70
N PRO A 735 -3.03 -25.47 -6.43
CA PRO A 735 -3.52 -25.68 -5.07
C PRO A 735 -2.75 -26.80 -4.38
N ILE A 736 -2.22 -26.54 -3.18
CA ILE A 736 -1.61 -27.54 -2.31
C ILE A 736 -2.43 -27.59 -1.04
N THR A 737 -2.95 -28.78 -0.72
CA THR A 737 -3.83 -29.00 0.43
C THR A 737 -3.19 -30.02 1.37
N CYS A 738 -3.21 -29.78 2.67
CA CYS A 738 -2.74 -30.71 3.69
C CYS A 738 -3.85 -30.97 4.71
N GLN A 739 -4.20 -32.23 4.90
CA GLN A 739 -5.17 -32.66 5.90
C GLN A 739 -4.50 -33.57 6.92
N THR A 740 -4.69 -33.29 8.21
CA THR A 740 -4.22 -34.17 9.29
C THR A 740 -5.34 -35.14 9.66
N THR A 741 -5.04 -36.43 9.65
CA THR A 741 -5.99 -37.53 9.93
C THR A 741 -5.52 -38.36 11.14
N ASP A 742 -6.38 -39.22 11.67
CA ASP A 742 -6.02 -40.14 12.75
C ASP A 742 -4.91 -41.14 12.37
N LYS A 743 -4.69 -41.35 11.06
CA LYS A 743 -3.74 -42.33 10.53
C LYS A 743 -2.43 -41.70 10.05
N GLY A 744 -2.33 -40.36 10.04
CA GLY A 744 -1.20 -39.60 9.51
C GLY A 744 -1.66 -38.36 8.75
N TYR A 745 -1.07 -38.06 7.58
CA TYR A 745 -1.37 -36.84 6.82
C TYR A 745 -1.68 -37.16 5.36
N THR A 746 -2.63 -36.43 4.79
CA THR A 746 -2.94 -36.47 3.37
C THR A 746 -2.56 -35.14 2.73
N LEU A 747 -1.59 -35.19 1.83
CA LEU A 747 -1.18 -34.07 1.00
C LEU A 747 -1.81 -34.23 -0.39
N LYS A 748 -2.51 -33.20 -0.86
CA LYS A 748 -3.08 -33.16 -2.20
C LYS A 748 -2.40 -32.05 -3.00
N VAL A 749 -1.80 -32.43 -4.12
CA VAL A 749 -1.43 -31.49 -5.19
C VAL A 749 -2.64 -31.43 -6.11
N GLY A 750 -3.33 -30.29 -6.14
CA GLY A 750 -4.50 -30.10 -6.99
C GLY A 750 -4.12 -29.96 -8.47
N THR A 751 -5.06 -30.24 -9.35
CA THR A 751 -4.88 -29.96 -10.79
C THR A 751 -4.51 -28.51 -10.99
N ARG A 752 -3.47 -28.26 -11.79
CA ARG A 752 -3.07 -26.90 -12.16
C ARG A 752 -4.21 -26.22 -12.90
N THR A 753 -4.57 -25.02 -12.48
CA THR A 753 -5.62 -24.18 -13.07
C THR A 753 -5.01 -22.94 -13.72
N GLY A 754 -5.79 -22.23 -14.54
CA GLY A 754 -5.31 -21.10 -15.34
C GLY A 754 -5.09 -21.48 -16.82
N GLU A 755 -5.02 -20.48 -17.69
CA GLU A 755 -4.89 -20.68 -19.13
C GLU A 755 -3.67 -19.91 -19.67
N LYS A 756 -3.16 -20.33 -20.84
CA LYS A 756 -2.25 -19.54 -21.70
C LYS A 756 -0.89 -19.13 -21.10
N TYR A 757 -0.55 -19.59 -19.90
CA TYR A 757 0.79 -19.54 -19.34
C TYR A 757 1.26 -20.95 -18.97
N SER A 758 2.54 -21.24 -19.24
CA SER A 758 3.20 -22.50 -18.89
C SER A 758 4.63 -22.25 -18.47
N LEU A 759 5.13 -23.04 -17.52
CA LEU A 759 6.54 -23.04 -17.17
C LEU A 759 7.41 -23.31 -18.41
N PRO A 760 8.57 -22.63 -18.55
CA PRO A 760 9.47 -22.83 -19.68
C PRO A 760 10.27 -24.15 -19.61
N GLY A 761 10.09 -24.94 -18.54
CA GLY A 761 10.77 -26.22 -18.35
C GLY A 761 10.13 -27.06 -17.24
N GLN A 762 10.72 -28.23 -17.00
CA GLN A 762 10.30 -29.15 -15.94
C GLN A 762 10.96 -28.81 -14.61
N ARG A 763 10.27 -29.09 -13.50
CA ARG A 763 10.78 -28.95 -12.14
C ARG A 763 10.26 -30.06 -11.23
N ASN A 764 10.82 -30.13 -10.03
CA ASN A 764 10.27 -30.92 -8.93
C ASN A 764 9.54 -30.00 -7.93
N LEU A 765 8.43 -30.49 -7.38
CA LEU A 765 7.86 -30.01 -6.13
C LEU A 765 8.52 -30.76 -4.97
N MET A 766 8.99 -30.00 -4.01
CA MET A 766 9.58 -30.50 -2.76
C MET A 766 8.61 -30.19 -1.64
N PHE A 767 8.41 -31.12 -0.72
CA PHE A 767 7.58 -30.90 0.47
C PHE A 767 8.40 -31.22 1.71
N CYS A 768 8.39 -30.30 2.67
CA CYS A 768 9.03 -30.44 3.96
C CYS A 768 7.97 -30.36 5.04
N ILE A 769 7.52 -31.52 5.54
CA ILE A 769 6.47 -31.60 6.55
C ILE A 769 7.12 -31.64 7.93
N TYR A 770 6.87 -30.64 8.77
CA TYR A 770 7.35 -30.60 10.15
C TYR A 770 6.43 -31.43 11.05
N THR A 771 6.94 -32.50 11.65
CA THR A 771 6.13 -33.42 12.46
C THR A 771 6.95 -34.12 13.53
N GLU A 772 6.36 -34.27 14.71
CA GLU A 772 6.94 -35.07 15.80
C GLU A 772 6.68 -36.57 15.62
N GLN A 773 5.56 -36.92 14.98
CA GLN A 773 5.16 -38.29 14.74
C GLN A 773 5.54 -38.73 13.33
N MET A 774 6.63 -39.51 13.22
CA MET A 774 7.15 -39.90 11.91
C MET A 774 6.30 -40.97 11.21
N PRO A 775 5.90 -40.76 9.95
CA PRO A 775 5.23 -41.78 9.16
C PRO A 775 6.16 -42.96 8.84
N ARG A 776 5.58 -44.17 8.80
CA ARG A 776 6.26 -45.42 8.43
C ARG A 776 6.18 -45.72 6.94
N THR A 777 5.09 -45.29 6.30
CA THR A 777 4.82 -45.53 4.88
C THR A 777 4.30 -44.25 4.23
N ALA A 778 4.64 -44.03 2.96
CA ALA A 778 4.01 -43.03 2.12
C ALA A 778 3.45 -43.69 0.85
N LEU A 779 2.24 -43.30 0.46
CA LEU A 779 1.56 -43.75 -0.76
C LEU A 779 1.35 -42.55 -1.68
N LEU A 780 1.60 -42.69 -2.99
CA LEU A 780 1.20 -41.77 -4.04
C LEU A 780 0.09 -42.47 -4.84
N ASP A 781 -1.11 -41.89 -4.85
CA ASP A 781 -2.27 -42.42 -5.57
C ASP A 781 -2.52 -43.91 -5.24
N GLY A 782 -2.40 -44.25 -3.95
CA GLY A 782 -2.55 -45.61 -3.42
C GLY A 782 -1.34 -46.54 -3.60
N GLN A 783 -0.27 -46.11 -4.28
CA GLN A 783 0.93 -46.91 -4.50
C GLN A 783 2.10 -46.49 -3.61
N LYS A 784 2.82 -47.47 -3.04
CA LYS A 784 3.92 -47.20 -2.12
C LYS A 784 5.08 -46.46 -2.78
N ILE A 785 5.51 -45.35 -2.18
CA ILE A 785 6.65 -44.55 -2.65
C ILE A 785 7.97 -45.06 -2.05
N LYS A 786 9.04 -45.01 -2.85
CA LYS A 786 10.39 -45.38 -2.41
C LYS A 786 10.87 -44.48 -1.27
N LYS A 787 11.19 -45.10 -0.14
CA LYS A 787 11.86 -44.46 1.00
C LYS A 787 13.36 -44.34 0.71
N THR A 788 13.94 -43.16 0.96
CA THR A 788 15.37 -42.87 0.70
C THR A 788 16.00 -42.09 1.88
N ASN A 789 17.21 -41.57 1.69
CA ASN A 789 17.86 -40.63 2.59
C ASN A 789 17.89 -39.21 1.98
N VAL A 790 18.14 -38.19 2.81
CA VAL A 790 18.13 -36.78 2.41
C VAL A 790 19.08 -36.51 1.23
N GLY A 791 20.32 -36.98 1.29
CA GLY A 791 21.30 -36.75 0.22
C GLY A 791 20.83 -37.24 -1.16
N LYS A 792 20.25 -38.45 -1.23
CA LYS A 792 19.68 -39.00 -2.47
C LYS A 792 18.39 -38.32 -2.91
N LEU A 793 17.63 -37.73 -1.99
CA LEU A 793 16.40 -37.01 -2.31
C LEU A 793 16.72 -35.67 -2.99
N GLU A 794 17.77 -34.99 -2.50
CA GLU A 794 18.26 -33.71 -2.99
C GLU A 794 19.14 -33.82 -4.26
N GLU A 795 19.79 -34.96 -4.47
CA GLU A 795 20.65 -35.22 -5.63
C GLU A 795 19.89 -35.03 -6.96
N ASN A 796 20.48 -34.28 -7.90
CA ASN A 796 19.91 -34.01 -9.23
C ASN A 796 18.48 -33.44 -9.23
N ARG A 797 18.04 -32.78 -8.14
CA ARG A 797 16.67 -32.21 -8.04
C ARG A 797 16.36 -31.12 -9.07
N GLU A 798 17.38 -30.54 -9.69
CA GLU A 798 17.24 -29.53 -10.75
C GLU A 798 17.38 -30.10 -12.17
N THR A 799 17.72 -31.38 -12.31
CA THR A 799 18.04 -31.99 -13.62
C THR A 799 17.29 -33.30 -13.90
N GLU A 800 16.74 -33.95 -12.88
CA GLU A 800 16.00 -35.21 -13.01
C GLU A 800 14.55 -35.03 -12.53
N PHE A 801 13.58 -35.32 -13.40
CA PHE A 801 12.15 -35.00 -13.18
C PHE A 801 11.24 -36.22 -13.26
N THR A 802 11.77 -37.41 -12.96
CA THR A 802 11.04 -38.69 -12.98
C THR A 802 11.05 -39.39 -11.62
N ILE A 803 11.88 -38.92 -10.68
CA ILE A 803 12.01 -39.51 -9.35
C ILE A 803 10.88 -39.02 -8.46
N THR A 804 10.13 -39.96 -7.89
CA THR A 804 9.30 -39.71 -6.72
C THR A 804 9.84 -40.52 -5.53
N ALA A 805 10.21 -39.83 -4.45
CA ALA A 805 10.82 -40.45 -3.28
C ALA A 805 10.55 -39.61 -2.02
N TRP A 806 10.59 -40.26 -0.86
CA TRP A 806 10.38 -39.60 0.43
C TRP A 806 11.42 -40.02 1.48
N CYS A 807 11.63 -39.17 2.48
CA CYS A 807 12.61 -39.36 3.54
C CYS A 807 12.08 -38.83 4.89
N PRO A 808 11.69 -39.70 5.84
CA PRO A 808 11.43 -39.29 7.21
C PRO A 808 12.75 -39.14 7.98
N ASP A 809 13.01 -37.94 8.50
CA ASP A 809 14.17 -37.62 9.32
C ASP A 809 13.76 -37.34 10.77
N LYS A 810 13.90 -38.37 11.62
CA LYS A 810 13.63 -38.29 13.05
C LYS A 810 14.50 -37.26 13.78
N LYS A 811 15.71 -36.98 13.32
CA LYS A 811 16.63 -36.06 14.00
C LYS A 811 16.20 -34.62 13.80
N LEU A 812 15.69 -34.31 12.61
CA LEU A 812 15.24 -32.97 12.24
C LEU A 812 13.74 -32.76 12.44
N GLY A 813 12.99 -33.79 12.85
CA GLY A 813 11.54 -33.68 12.99
C GLY A 813 10.84 -33.35 11.66
N THR A 814 11.38 -33.82 10.54
CA THR A 814 10.85 -33.53 9.20
C THR A 814 10.58 -34.78 8.38
N CYS A 815 9.59 -34.69 7.49
CA CYS A 815 9.33 -35.68 6.45
C CYS A 815 9.41 -34.99 5.09
N LEU A 816 10.43 -35.35 4.31
CA LEU A 816 10.69 -34.79 2.99
C LEU A 816 10.03 -35.64 1.91
N LEU A 817 9.50 -34.99 0.87
CA LEU A 817 9.00 -35.62 -0.35
C LEU A 817 9.52 -34.85 -1.56
N ARG A 818 9.93 -35.58 -2.59
CA ARG A 818 10.19 -35.07 -3.94
C ARG A 818 9.17 -35.67 -4.88
N LEU A 819 8.52 -34.82 -5.66
CA LEU A 819 7.51 -35.16 -6.65
C LEU A 819 7.75 -34.34 -7.93
N PRO A 820 7.78 -34.93 -9.13
CA PRO A 820 7.79 -34.16 -10.37
C PRO A 820 6.55 -33.26 -10.51
N ASP A 821 6.73 -32.03 -10.99
CA ASP A 821 5.60 -31.12 -11.26
C ASP A 821 5.01 -31.39 -12.65
N ASP A 822 4.10 -32.37 -12.75
CA ASP A 822 3.45 -32.74 -14.01
C ASP A 822 2.11 -32.00 -14.27
N GLY A 823 1.70 -31.14 -13.32
CA GLY A 823 0.49 -30.34 -13.37
C GLY A 823 -0.82 -31.10 -13.11
N LYS A 824 -0.76 -32.40 -12.77
CA LYS A 824 -1.94 -33.23 -12.50
C LYS A 824 -2.27 -33.25 -11.02
N GLU A 825 -3.46 -33.77 -10.74
CA GLU A 825 -3.84 -34.08 -9.36
C GLU A 825 -3.05 -35.30 -8.86
N HIS A 826 -2.52 -35.19 -7.65
CA HIS A 826 -1.88 -36.29 -6.93
C HIS A 826 -2.31 -36.27 -5.47
N ILE A 827 -2.59 -37.45 -4.91
CA ILE A 827 -2.89 -37.65 -3.49
C ILE A 827 -1.74 -38.43 -2.87
N ILE A 828 -1.12 -37.85 -1.85
CA ILE A 828 -0.02 -38.44 -1.10
C ILE A 828 -0.47 -38.70 0.34
N GLU A 829 -0.46 -39.95 0.76
CA GLU A 829 -0.82 -40.37 2.10
C GLU A 829 0.43 -40.77 2.88
N PHE A 830 0.71 -40.09 3.98
CA PHE A 830 1.73 -40.45 4.95
C PHE A 830 1.08 -41.16 6.13
N ILE A 831 1.46 -42.41 6.40
CA ILE A 831 0.79 -43.31 7.35
C ILE A 831 1.77 -43.70 8.47
N TYR A 832 1.31 -43.62 9.72
CA TYR A 832 2.07 -43.92 10.94
C TYR A 832 2.49 -45.37 11.18
#